data_AF-A0A7X8J8P7-F1
#
_entry.id   AF-A0A7X8J8P7-F1
#
_cell.length_a   1.000
_cell.length_b   1.000
_cell.length_c   1.000
_cell.angle_alpha   90.00
_cell.angle_beta   90.00
_cell.angle_gamma   90.00
#
_symmetry.space_group_name_H-M   'P 1'
#
loop_
_entity.id
_entity.type
_entity.pdbx_description
1 polymer ?
#
loop_
_entity_poly.entity_id
_entity_poly.type
_entity_poly.pdbx_seq_one_letter_code
_entity_poly.pdbx_strand_id
1 'polypeptide(L)'
;MICRRLCLVFLIIFHSVEVLTEDSYLAEGVDLKTAVMTVLGIRKAWASGERQIKLEIGASTSAVNQNPRSYRIISHDDSDYSYWNFVTPAKASATTFKEFEVPPGFEIGKGRFSGPFTRTEVLLELPFPLKKGKSYSVVGIGLDGKMVTAARTAATFTYGASDTVALPVRQVMGMRRISSIGNGILKVEFGPAFSVKNGVIPQNYKVTINNVPHPVKKIGRRSKIDVYQPVRWPFEGILEHHIFLDCGNILRDNDEVKIKVADGVTTGSDSAGLQFNKLTSFSPSIKVNQIGYQTNSPIKRAMLGCWLGSFPEKSTAVSVLNAESFFDSDQSNDNAQVMAPYALSFEYPPEFKIYSASTLVEVYRGKSRFIHNGLENDGRVNHSGENVYELDFTEFKVPGRYFIAISGVGRSFEFEIADDVYRKAFEKQAYGVFVQRSGIELRPPFSEWRRVASLNKGITVTTERRFEHDKWGNFKENMVMMRNPDISLNDSFEKLVSSKDAVAGFTFNGNLSNAVKNGPEAEPIAASFRFEKDNILCADGMVLESNPDGKNGFKLKTGIDFRDGAAASFWFRKNPTTGSRYDGVLLALGDSKISVNWGLFYFMLGRQRVGWQRIRDNDWHHFLINIFAGANGEWQTVFYVDGVQTAEFKHRKKPSDQLVFANIGNINCGGAYFGRLMVFKRSLNERERVLVAEKIPEKIPFKLQASGGHHDAGDYNPRSRIEVAQVLMNAYEMTPQKFYDGQLNIPEKNNGIPDIVDEALWALKLWRGLQDPKDGGVYNGTESQGDPNFIQTVELDDTGDYAWAKDSQGSFKFAGAMAQAYRILKKHGKSDEAADYLQRAVSAYEWGCRNPVPVGDLKIYGEFYLAPKAYAAAELLNSTGDAKYNADFIESSPWSRNPDAEISIYGKYDFTLAACSYAAVPDHLTDKDIKKSVVAAICREADMYIKGSSKMAYKFIRHPYAPIGWGNGAYSQFLTIVRHAWWLTGNDEYYKWIVLSCDNTLGCNPLNLSWVVGLGTRTIRAPLHNSRYNPTGMPVDGQHAEGPYAKGKAYNYLETVYPPHSDRFAVMHAFIDSHFAIAMDEGMVSRQAETLAAFGALLPDR
;
A
#
# COMPACT_ATOMS: atom_id res chain seq x y z
N MET A 1 10.71 15.81 -60.34
CA MET A 1 12.15 16.14 -60.22
C MET A 1 12.27 17.45 -59.47
N ILE A 2 12.75 17.41 -58.23
CA ILE A 2 13.61 18.40 -57.55
C ILE A 2 13.97 17.69 -56.24
N CYS A 3 15.26 17.47 -56.05
CA CYS A 3 15.80 16.47 -55.14
C CYS A 3 16.84 17.10 -54.21
N ARG A 4 16.72 16.73 -52.93
CA ARG A 4 17.81 16.51 -51.95
C ARG A 4 18.66 17.72 -51.52
N ARG A 5 18.30 18.28 -50.36
CA ARG A 5 19.13 18.39 -49.14
C ARG A 5 18.29 19.00 -48.01
N LEU A 6 18.58 18.60 -46.76
CA LEU A 6 17.95 18.98 -45.48
C LEU A 6 16.68 18.22 -45.07
N CYS A 7 16.88 17.15 -44.30
CA CYS A 7 16.10 16.79 -43.10
C CYS A 7 16.71 15.49 -42.53
N LEU A 8 17.66 15.63 -41.60
CA LEU A 8 18.20 14.51 -40.83
C LEU A 8 18.55 14.96 -39.41
N VAL A 9 17.56 15.47 -38.68
CA VAL A 9 17.53 15.60 -37.22
C VAL A 9 16.06 15.53 -36.85
N PHE A 10 15.65 14.50 -36.08
CA PHE A 10 14.37 14.27 -35.38
C PHE A 10 13.85 12.84 -35.60
N LEU A 11 14.33 11.91 -34.76
CA LEU A 11 13.60 10.73 -34.26
C LEU A 11 14.50 10.02 -33.24
N ILE A 12 14.64 10.64 -32.07
CA ILE A 12 15.00 9.97 -30.82
C ILE A 12 13.76 10.12 -29.94
N ILE A 13 13.43 9.07 -29.19
CA ILE A 13 12.28 8.91 -28.28
C ILE A 13 11.04 8.32 -28.97
N PHE A 14 10.94 6.99 -28.98
CA PHE A 14 9.75 6.22 -28.57
C PHE A 14 10.06 4.71 -28.54
N HIS A 15 9.70 4.07 -27.41
CA HIS A 15 9.55 2.63 -27.18
C HIS A 15 10.78 1.73 -27.33
N SER A 16 11.45 1.49 -26.20
CA SER A 16 12.20 0.25 -25.96
C SER A 16 11.23 -0.93 -25.87
N VAL A 17 10.95 -1.54 -27.01
CA VAL A 17 10.51 -2.93 -27.13
C VAL A 17 11.59 -3.62 -27.97
N GLU A 18 12.64 -4.11 -27.32
CA GLU A 18 13.54 -5.05 -27.98
C GLU A 18 12.79 -6.37 -28.18
N VAL A 19 12.75 -6.75 -29.44
CA VAL A 19 12.02 -7.88 -30.01
C VAL A 19 12.67 -9.18 -29.54
N LEU A 20 11.88 -10.07 -28.95
CA LEU A 20 12.33 -11.43 -28.65
C LEU A 20 11.93 -12.36 -29.78
N THR A 21 12.89 -12.78 -30.60
CA THR A 21 12.75 -13.94 -31.50
C THR A 21 13.02 -15.23 -30.71
N GLU A 22 12.61 -16.40 -31.22
CA GLU A 22 12.81 -17.70 -30.52
C GLU A 22 14.28 -18.02 -30.19
N ASP A 23 15.24 -17.31 -30.81
CA ASP A 23 16.69 -17.46 -30.60
C ASP A 23 17.35 -16.29 -29.83
N SER A 24 16.61 -15.25 -29.44
CA SER A 24 17.19 -14.11 -28.71
C SER A 24 17.00 -14.30 -27.20
N TYR A 25 18.10 -14.50 -26.49
CA TYR A 25 18.10 -14.57 -25.04
C TYR A 25 17.48 -13.30 -24.42
N LEU A 26 16.78 -13.44 -23.29
CA LEU A 26 16.37 -12.27 -22.50
C LEU A 26 17.65 -11.47 -22.15
N ALA A 27 17.85 -10.38 -22.87
CA ALA A 27 19.13 -9.68 -22.94
C ALA A 27 19.62 -9.24 -21.55
N GLU A 28 20.94 -9.09 -21.42
CA GLU A 28 21.54 -8.57 -20.19
C GLU A 28 21.11 -7.12 -19.96
N GLY A 29 20.20 -6.87 -19.00
CA GLY A 29 20.04 -5.51 -18.50
C GLY A 29 18.72 -5.20 -17.83
N VAL A 30 17.57 -5.21 -18.51
CA VAL A 30 16.35 -4.56 -17.97
C VAL A 30 15.05 -5.10 -18.59
N ASP A 31 14.65 -6.35 -18.34
CA ASP A 31 13.20 -6.66 -18.36
C ASP A 31 12.79 -8.06 -17.84
N LEU A 32 13.73 -8.86 -17.34
CA LEU A 32 13.45 -10.27 -17.00
C LEU A 32 12.23 -10.42 -16.09
N LYS A 33 12.11 -9.59 -15.05
CA LYS A 33 11.00 -9.65 -14.12
C LYS A 33 9.65 -9.28 -14.75
N THR A 34 9.61 -8.25 -15.60
CA THR A 34 8.40 -7.88 -16.35
C THR A 34 7.99 -8.99 -17.31
N ALA A 35 8.96 -9.58 -18.03
CA ALA A 35 8.73 -10.69 -18.95
C ALA A 35 8.15 -11.91 -18.20
N VAL A 36 8.71 -12.24 -17.04
CA VAL A 36 8.19 -13.29 -16.15
C VAL A 36 6.76 -12.98 -15.71
N MET A 37 6.50 -11.79 -15.16
CA MET A 37 5.17 -11.41 -14.68
C MET A 37 4.14 -11.44 -15.81
N THR A 38 4.54 -11.05 -17.02
CA THR A 38 3.69 -11.07 -18.22
C THR A 38 3.38 -12.51 -18.63
N VAL A 39 4.39 -13.38 -18.76
CA VAL A 39 4.19 -14.78 -19.18
C VAL A 39 3.40 -15.58 -18.15
N LEU A 40 3.59 -15.31 -16.85
CA LEU A 40 2.89 -16.03 -15.78
C LEU A 40 1.52 -15.42 -15.44
N GLY A 41 1.30 -14.12 -15.69
CA GLY A 41 0.05 -13.40 -15.42
C GLY A 41 -0.80 -13.15 -16.67
N ILE A 42 -1.47 -12.00 -16.76
CA ILE A 42 -2.17 -11.57 -17.98
C ILE A 42 -1.12 -11.26 -19.06
N ARG A 43 -1.10 -12.11 -20.09
CA ARG A 43 -0.12 -12.07 -21.20
C ARG A 43 -0.49 -11.04 -22.25
N LYS A 44 -1.77 -11.05 -22.66
CA LYS A 44 -2.31 -10.20 -23.73
C LYS A 44 -3.83 -10.08 -23.63
N ALA A 45 -4.34 -9.00 -24.19
CA ALA A 45 -5.76 -8.76 -24.44
C ALA A 45 -5.93 -8.39 -25.92
N TRP A 46 -7.00 -8.84 -26.56
CA TRP A 46 -7.32 -8.43 -27.94
C TRP A 46 -8.83 -8.51 -28.20
N ALA A 47 -9.32 -7.73 -29.15
CA ALA A 47 -10.71 -7.85 -29.57
C ALA A 47 -10.91 -9.12 -30.41
N SER A 48 -11.92 -9.92 -30.08
CA SER A 48 -12.41 -11.01 -30.96
C SER A 48 -13.69 -10.65 -31.72
N GLY A 49 -14.23 -9.45 -31.47
CA GLY A 49 -15.39 -8.87 -32.14
C GLY A 49 -15.69 -7.48 -31.56
N GLU A 50 -16.67 -6.77 -32.12
CA GLU A 50 -17.02 -5.41 -31.68
C GLU A 50 -17.50 -5.33 -30.23
N ARG A 51 -17.98 -6.43 -29.63
CA ARG A 51 -18.41 -6.49 -28.23
C ARG A 51 -17.72 -7.62 -27.45
N GLN A 52 -16.56 -8.06 -27.92
CA GLN A 52 -15.86 -9.19 -27.34
C GLN A 52 -14.37 -8.92 -27.22
N ILE A 53 -13.85 -9.16 -26.02
CA ILE A 53 -12.41 -9.17 -25.75
C ILE A 53 -12.01 -10.58 -25.33
N LYS A 54 -10.90 -11.07 -25.88
CA LYS A 54 -10.21 -12.26 -25.40
C LYS A 54 -8.99 -11.86 -24.60
N LEU A 55 -8.72 -12.64 -23.55
CA LEU A 55 -7.55 -12.53 -22.68
C LEU A 55 -6.83 -13.85 -22.65
N GLU A 56 -5.50 -13.79 -22.54
CA GLU A 56 -4.68 -14.96 -22.24
C GLU A 56 -3.98 -14.74 -20.89
N ILE A 57 -4.13 -15.71 -19.98
CA ILE A 57 -3.54 -15.71 -18.64
C ILE A 57 -2.61 -16.92 -18.51
N GLY A 58 -1.42 -16.73 -17.97
CA GLY A 58 -0.46 -17.80 -17.70
C GLY A 58 -0.79 -18.64 -16.46
N ALA A 59 0.23 -19.35 -15.96
CA ALA A 59 0.08 -20.32 -14.88
C ALA A 59 -0.32 -19.71 -13.52
N SER A 60 -0.12 -18.40 -13.32
CA SER A 60 -0.63 -17.68 -12.14
C SER A 60 -2.08 -17.27 -12.39
N THR A 61 -3.03 -18.18 -12.16
CA THR A 61 -4.47 -17.91 -12.28
C THR A 61 -5.29 -18.61 -11.20
N SER A 62 -6.49 -18.10 -10.90
CA SER A 62 -7.51 -18.78 -10.08
C SER A 62 -8.86 -18.88 -10.78
N ALA A 63 -9.81 -19.61 -10.16
CA ALA A 63 -11.15 -19.81 -10.69
C ALA A 63 -12.03 -18.54 -10.77
N VAL A 64 -11.67 -17.42 -10.11
CA VAL A 64 -12.46 -16.18 -10.25
C VAL A 64 -12.32 -15.54 -11.63
N ASN A 65 -11.41 -16.04 -12.47
CA ASN A 65 -11.25 -15.63 -13.85
C ASN A 65 -12.51 -15.87 -14.73
N GLN A 66 -13.46 -16.68 -14.27
CA GLN A 66 -14.75 -16.94 -14.93
C GLN A 66 -15.85 -15.94 -14.55
N ASN A 67 -15.60 -15.03 -13.61
CA ASN A 67 -16.61 -14.08 -13.16
C ASN A 67 -16.41 -12.70 -13.83
N PRO A 68 -17.44 -12.12 -14.47
CA PRO A 68 -17.32 -10.80 -15.10
C PRO A 68 -16.92 -9.70 -14.10
N ARG A 69 -17.33 -9.80 -12.82
CA ARG A 69 -16.99 -8.80 -11.79
C ARG A 69 -15.51 -8.77 -11.44
N SER A 70 -14.75 -9.79 -11.84
CA SER A 70 -13.31 -9.87 -11.65
C SER A 70 -12.50 -8.95 -12.58
N TYR A 71 -13.15 -8.29 -13.54
CA TYR A 71 -12.49 -7.48 -14.57
C TYR A 71 -13.06 -6.07 -14.68
N ARG A 72 -12.22 -5.13 -15.12
CA ARG A 72 -12.60 -3.76 -15.46
C ARG A 72 -11.99 -3.37 -16.81
N ILE A 73 -12.79 -2.71 -17.64
CA ILE A 73 -12.39 -2.23 -18.96
C ILE A 73 -12.27 -0.72 -18.91
N ILE A 74 -11.11 -0.20 -19.32
CA ILE A 74 -10.78 1.21 -19.24
C ILE A 74 -10.21 1.67 -20.59
N SER A 75 -10.61 2.85 -21.04
CA SER A 75 -10.05 3.58 -22.17
C SER A 75 -9.85 5.05 -21.79
N HIS A 76 -8.78 5.66 -22.30
CA HIS A 76 -8.59 7.11 -22.23
C HIS A 76 -9.17 7.84 -23.44
N ASP A 77 -9.43 7.10 -24.52
CA ASP A 77 -9.79 7.67 -25.82
C ASP A 77 -11.25 7.39 -26.19
N ASP A 78 -11.96 6.60 -25.37
CA ASP A 78 -13.38 6.26 -25.50
C ASP A 78 -14.16 6.60 -24.22
N SER A 79 -15.14 7.50 -24.35
CA SER A 79 -16.00 7.95 -23.25
C SER A 79 -16.85 6.83 -22.64
N ASP A 80 -17.25 5.83 -23.43
CA ASP A 80 -18.09 4.72 -22.96
C ASP A 80 -17.32 3.84 -21.97
N TYR A 81 -16.00 3.78 -22.16
CA TYR A 81 -15.05 3.05 -21.33
C TYR A 81 -14.16 3.97 -20.51
N SER A 82 -14.55 5.22 -20.28
CA SER A 82 -13.71 6.16 -19.54
C SER A 82 -13.36 5.61 -18.15
N TYR A 83 -12.21 6.04 -17.59
CA TYR A 83 -11.77 5.61 -16.26
C TYR A 83 -12.87 5.77 -15.19
N TRP A 84 -13.71 6.81 -15.30
CA TRP A 84 -14.83 7.11 -14.40
C TRP A 84 -15.98 6.10 -14.47
N ASN A 85 -16.16 5.44 -15.61
CA ASN A 85 -17.20 4.44 -15.78
C ASN A 85 -16.75 3.08 -15.21
N PHE A 86 -15.44 2.83 -15.16
CA PHE A 86 -14.80 1.61 -14.65
C PHE A 86 -15.60 0.35 -15.02
N VAL A 87 -15.76 0.14 -16.33
CA VAL A 87 -16.84 -0.69 -16.88
C VAL A 87 -16.63 -2.17 -16.53
N THR A 88 -17.69 -2.80 -16.02
CA THR A 88 -17.73 -4.26 -15.77
C THR A 88 -18.26 -4.99 -17.02
N PRO A 89 -17.59 -6.07 -17.48
CA PRO A 89 -18.13 -6.93 -18.54
C PRO A 89 -19.51 -7.50 -18.22
N ALA A 90 -20.30 -7.81 -19.24
CA ALA A 90 -21.62 -8.45 -19.08
C ALA A 90 -21.49 -9.94 -18.72
N LYS A 91 -20.51 -10.64 -19.33
CA LYS A 91 -20.20 -12.05 -19.06
C LYS A 91 -18.70 -12.31 -19.16
N ALA A 92 -18.26 -13.38 -18.48
CA ALA A 92 -16.93 -13.95 -18.63
C ALA A 92 -17.03 -15.48 -18.72
N SER A 93 -16.21 -16.10 -19.56
CA SER A 93 -16.02 -17.56 -19.60
C SER A 93 -14.55 -17.88 -19.80
N ALA A 94 -14.07 -18.97 -19.21
CA ALA A 94 -12.66 -19.33 -19.25
C ALA A 94 -12.43 -20.78 -19.66
N THR A 95 -11.41 -21.02 -20.47
CA THR A 95 -10.96 -22.35 -20.91
C THR A 95 -9.48 -22.51 -20.63
N THR A 96 -9.11 -23.58 -19.92
CA THR A 96 -7.72 -23.84 -19.52
C THR A 96 -7.11 -24.93 -20.40
N PHE A 97 -5.89 -24.68 -20.85
CA PHE A 97 -5.09 -25.56 -21.69
C PHE A 97 -3.79 -25.90 -20.97
N LYS A 98 -3.33 -27.14 -21.16
CA LYS A 98 -2.00 -27.57 -20.72
C LYS A 98 -0.97 -27.04 -21.71
N GLU A 99 0.04 -26.34 -21.20
CA GLU A 99 1.09 -25.72 -22.02
C GLU A 99 2.42 -26.46 -21.88
N PHE A 100 2.82 -26.81 -20.64
CA PHE A 100 4.03 -27.61 -20.39
C PHE A 100 3.79 -28.71 -19.34
N GLU A 101 4.52 -29.82 -19.50
CA GLU A 101 4.65 -30.85 -18.47
C GLU A 101 5.57 -30.38 -17.34
N VAL A 102 5.34 -30.87 -16.14
CA VAL A 102 6.32 -30.75 -15.06
C VAL A 102 7.52 -31.66 -15.36
N PRO A 103 8.77 -31.19 -15.16
CA PRO A 103 9.93 -32.02 -15.43
C PRO A 103 10.04 -33.19 -14.44
N PRO A 104 10.62 -34.34 -14.83
CA PRO A 104 10.88 -35.45 -13.91
C PRO A 104 11.72 -35.03 -12.70
N GLY A 105 11.32 -35.44 -11.50
CA GLY A 105 12.02 -35.08 -10.27
C GLY A 105 11.72 -33.67 -9.74
N PHE A 106 10.72 -32.98 -10.31
CA PHE A 106 10.10 -31.82 -9.67
C PHE A 106 9.41 -32.25 -8.37
N GLU A 107 9.81 -31.68 -7.23
CA GLU A 107 9.25 -32.03 -5.92
C GLU A 107 7.84 -31.44 -5.75
N ILE A 108 6.83 -32.31 -5.81
CA ILE A 108 5.42 -31.98 -5.59
C ILE A 108 5.11 -31.98 -4.08
N GLY A 109 4.41 -30.95 -3.60
CA GLY A 109 3.92 -30.85 -2.21
C GLY A 109 4.89 -30.15 -1.25
N LYS A 110 4.33 -29.50 -0.22
CA LYS A 110 4.90 -28.44 0.66
C LYS A 110 4.88 -27.03 0.06
N GLY A 111 3.70 -26.43 -0.15
CA GLY A 111 3.65 -25.01 -0.56
C GLY A 111 3.86 -24.72 -2.05
N ARG A 112 4.15 -25.74 -2.86
CA ARG A 112 4.64 -25.62 -4.24
C ARG A 112 3.58 -25.94 -5.28
N PHE A 113 3.71 -25.29 -6.45
CA PHE A 113 2.89 -25.45 -7.65
C PHE A 113 2.50 -26.92 -7.90
N SER A 114 1.19 -27.21 -7.90
CA SER A 114 0.65 -28.56 -8.10
C SER A 114 0.06 -28.71 -9.51
N GLY A 115 0.62 -29.62 -10.31
CA GLY A 115 0.09 -29.97 -11.63
C GLY A 115 0.89 -29.39 -12.79
N PRO A 116 0.40 -29.53 -14.04
CA PRO A 116 1.10 -29.02 -15.21
C PRO A 116 1.05 -27.49 -15.30
N PHE A 117 1.97 -26.89 -16.06
CA PHE A 117 1.89 -25.46 -16.35
C PHE A 117 0.80 -25.21 -17.37
N THR A 118 -0.12 -24.31 -17.03
CA THR A 118 -1.33 -24.06 -17.82
C THR A 118 -1.38 -22.64 -18.36
N ARG A 119 -2.18 -22.50 -19.42
CA ARG A 119 -2.61 -21.25 -20.04
C ARG A 119 -4.13 -21.20 -20.00
N THR A 120 -4.72 -20.10 -19.57
CA THR A 120 -6.16 -19.91 -19.57
C THR A 120 -6.57 -18.80 -20.54
N GLU A 121 -7.46 -19.12 -21.47
CA GLU A 121 -8.13 -18.12 -22.31
C GLU A 121 -9.42 -17.68 -21.63
N VAL A 122 -9.66 -16.37 -21.55
CA VAL A 122 -10.91 -15.80 -21.04
C VAL A 122 -11.59 -15.00 -22.13
N LEU A 123 -12.87 -15.27 -22.40
CA LEU A 123 -13.73 -14.48 -23.27
C LEU A 123 -14.60 -13.55 -22.42
N LEU A 124 -14.51 -12.25 -22.68
CA LEU A 124 -15.33 -11.21 -22.05
C LEU A 124 -16.36 -10.66 -23.04
N GLU A 125 -17.63 -10.66 -22.66
CA GLU A 125 -18.71 -9.97 -23.40
C GLU A 125 -18.90 -8.55 -22.85
N LEU A 126 -18.92 -7.56 -23.72
CA LEU A 126 -18.96 -6.15 -23.33
C LEU A 126 -20.37 -5.53 -23.40
N PRO A 127 -20.71 -4.58 -22.51
CA PRO A 127 -21.99 -3.87 -22.56
C PRO A 127 -22.08 -2.86 -23.73
N PHE A 128 -20.94 -2.33 -24.20
CA PHE A 128 -20.87 -1.34 -25.29
C PHE A 128 -19.96 -1.84 -26.43
N PRO A 129 -20.15 -1.41 -27.69
CA PRO A 129 -19.22 -1.75 -28.76
C PRO A 129 -17.87 -1.02 -28.62
N LEU A 130 -16.78 -1.68 -29.00
CA LEU A 130 -15.45 -1.11 -29.14
C LEU A 130 -15.39 -0.21 -30.38
N LYS A 131 -14.69 0.92 -30.27
CA LYS A 131 -14.41 1.88 -31.36
C LYS A 131 -13.02 1.67 -31.94
N LYS A 132 -12.93 1.53 -33.27
CA LYS A 132 -11.67 1.29 -34.00
C LYS A 132 -10.67 2.44 -33.77
N GLY A 133 -9.38 2.10 -33.61
CA GLY A 133 -8.30 3.06 -33.38
C GLY A 133 -8.20 3.57 -31.94
N LYS A 134 -9.02 3.06 -31.01
CA LYS A 134 -8.99 3.43 -29.59
C LYS A 134 -8.25 2.36 -28.78
N SER A 135 -7.58 2.81 -27.71
CA SER A 135 -6.84 1.93 -26.81
C SER A 135 -7.74 1.48 -25.65
N TYR A 136 -7.71 0.19 -25.33
CA TYR A 136 -8.45 -0.41 -24.22
C TYR A 136 -7.51 -1.21 -23.34
N SER A 137 -7.71 -1.11 -22.04
CA SER A 137 -7.01 -1.89 -21.02
C SER A 137 -7.99 -2.74 -20.27
N VAL A 138 -7.63 -4.01 -20.06
CA VAL A 138 -8.36 -4.94 -19.21
C VAL A 138 -7.58 -5.13 -17.93
N VAL A 139 -8.20 -4.82 -16.80
CA VAL A 139 -7.61 -4.93 -15.46
C VAL A 139 -8.32 -6.06 -14.69
N GLY A 140 -7.56 -7.08 -14.28
CA GLY A 140 -8.03 -8.18 -13.43
C GLY A 140 -8.01 -7.79 -11.96
N ILE A 141 -9.14 -7.30 -11.46
CA ILE A 141 -9.29 -6.78 -10.09
C ILE A 141 -9.69 -7.84 -9.07
N GLY A 142 -10.02 -9.07 -9.50
CA GLY A 142 -10.48 -10.15 -8.61
C GLY A 142 -11.87 -9.95 -8.00
N LEU A 143 -12.27 -10.84 -7.09
CA LEU A 143 -13.59 -10.84 -6.44
C LEU A 143 -13.55 -11.56 -5.08
N ASP A 144 -14.24 -11.02 -4.08
CA ASP A 144 -14.45 -11.64 -2.75
C ASP A 144 -13.15 -12.13 -2.08
N GLY A 145 -12.12 -11.29 -2.05
CA GLY A 145 -10.82 -11.65 -1.45
C GLY A 145 -9.92 -12.51 -2.35
N LYS A 146 -10.39 -12.94 -3.53
CA LYS A 146 -9.65 -13.80 -4.46
C LYS A 146 -9.20 -13.02 -5.69
N MET A 147 -8.02 -13.34 -6.21
CA MET A 147 -7.41 -12.63 -7.33
C MET A 147 -7.53 -13.42 -8.63
N VAL A 148 -7.59 -12.72 -9.75
CA VAL A 148 -7.48 -13.34 -11.08
C VAL A 148 -6.09 -13.97 -11.24
N THR A 149 -5.05 -13.21 -10.97
CA THR A 149 -3.63 -13.60 -11.06
C THR A 149 -2.84 -12.90 -9.96
N ALA A 150 -1.75 -13.52 -9.53
CA ALA A 150 -0.77 -12.98 -8.59
C ALA A 150 0.52 -12.48 -9.30
N ALA A 151 0.54 -12.45 -10.63
CA ALA A 151 1.65 -11.90 -11.42
C ALA A 151 1.25 -10.53 -12.02
N ARG A 152 1.28 -10.35 -13.36
CA ARG A 152 0.79 -9.13 -14.03
C ARG A 152 -0.73 -9.12 -14.12
N THR A 153 -1.39 -8.04 -13.69
CA THR A 153 -2.86 -7.99 -13.59
C THR A 153 -3.58 -7.19 -14.68
N ALA A 154 -2.87 -6.62 -15.67
CA ALA A 154 -3.48 -5.86 -16.76
C ALA A 154 -2.76 -6.01 -18.09
N ALA A 155 -3.51 -5.85 -19.18
CA ALA A 155 -3.00 -5.77 -20.55
C ALA A 155 -3.79 -4.74 -21.37
N THR A 156 -3.10 -4.09 -22.32
CA THR A 156 -3.65 -3.03 -23.19
C THR A 156 -3.54 -3.45 -24.65
N PHE A 157 -4.52 -3.06 -25.48
CA PHE A 157 -4.49 -3.22 -26.92
C PHE A 157 -5.20 -2.06 -27.62
N THR A 158 -4.93 -1.87 -28.93
CA THR A 158 -5.65 -0.91 -29.77
C THR A 158 -6.61 -1.64 -30.69
N TYR A 159 -7.90 -1.31 -30.64
CA TYR A 159 -8.89 -2.03 -31.44
C TYR A 159 -8.73 -1.77 -32.95
N GLY A 160 -8.53 -2.83 -33.73
CA GLY A 160 -8.34 -2.76 -35.18
C GLY A 160 -6.90 -2.51 -35.61
N ALA A 161 -5.94 -2.51 -34.68
CA ALA A 161 -4.53 -2.66 -34.99
C ALA A 161 -4.20 -4.15 -35.19
N SER A 162 -3.13 -4.45 -35.94
CA SER A 162 -2.56 -5.78 -36.00
C SER A 162 -1.74 -6.06 -34.73
N ASP A 163 -2.06 -7.12 -34.01
CA ASP A 163 -1.31 -7.66 -32.85
C ASP A 163 -0.68 -9.01 -33.25
N THR A 164 0.41 -9.54 -32.67
CA THR A 164 1.25 -9.21 -31.51
C THR A 164 2.64 -9.87 -31.74
N VAL A 165 3.67 -9.34 -31.08
CA VAL A 165 5.00 -10.01 -30.97
C VAL A 165 4.85 -11.30 -30.16
N ALA A 166 5.53 -12.38 -30.58
CA ALA A 166 5.52 -13.64 -29.84
C ALA A 166 6.17 -13.47 -28.45
N LEU A 167 5.52 -13.98 -27.41
CA LEU A 167 6.09 -13.98 -26.06
C LEU A 167 7.12 -15.13 -25.90
N PRO A 168 8.21 -14.92 -25.15
CA PRO A 168 9.29 -15.89 -24.97
C PRO A 168 8.92 -16.99 -23.95
N VAL A 169 7.76 -17.64 -24.10
CA VAL A 169 7.18 -18.52 -23.07
C VAL A 169 8.16 -19.66 -22.70
N ARG A 170 8.71 -20.38 -23.68
CA ARG A 170 9.67 -21.47 -23.44
C ARG A 170 10.88 -21.01 -22.63
N GLN A 171 11.37 -19.81 -22.89
CA GLN A 171 12.54 -19.25 -22.23
C GLN A 171 12.25 -18.79 -20.81
N VAL A 172 11.09 -18.16 -20.57
CA VAL A 172 10.66 -17.79 -19.20
C VAL A 172 10.46 -19.04 -18.34
N MET A 173 9.95 -20.14 -18.92
CA MET A 173 9.72 -21.39 -18.21
C MET A 173 11.01 -22.17 -17.92
N GLY A 174 11.96 -22.22 -18.88
CA GLY A 174 13.23 -22.97 -18.77
C GLY A 174 14.44 -22.09 -18.51
N MET A 175 15.54 -22.32 -19.23
CA MET A 175 16.81 -21.57 -19.13
C MET A 175 16.65 -20.17 -19.69
N ARG A 176 16.88 -19.15 -18.84
CA ARG A 176 16.64 -17.73 -19.14
C ARG A 176 17.90 -17.02 -19.61
N ARG A 177 19.00 -17.14 -18.85
CA ARG A 177 20.22 -16.34 -19.04
C ARG A 177 21.47 -17.05 -18.48
N ILE A 178 22.63 -16.72 -19.05
CA ILE A 178 23.97 -17.02 -18.52
C ILE A 178 24.69 -15.71 -18.19
N SER A 179 25.39 -15.64 -17.06
CA SER A 179 26.27 -14.50 -16.73
C SER A 179 27.57 -14.99 -16.08
N SER A 180 28.67 -14.28 -16.32
CA SER A 180 29.92 -14.52 -15.59
C SER A 180 29.85 -13.92 -14.18
N ILE A 181 30.23 -14.72 -13.18
CA ILE A 181 30.36 -14.28 -11.79
C ILE A 181 31.81 -13.87 -11.48
N GLY A 182 32.77 -14.39 -12.22
CA GLY A 182 34.21 -14.22 -11.99
C GLY A 182 34.90 -15.52 -11.57
N ASN A 183 36.23 -15.54 -11.70
CA ASN A 183 37.09 -16.67 -11.32
C ASN A 183 36.64 -18.03 -11.91
N GLY A 184 36.17 -18.04 -13.17
CA GLY A 184 35.72 -19.24 -13.87
C GLY A 184 34.37 -19.81 -13.46
N ILE A 185 33.58 -19.04 -12.70
CA ILE A 185 32.23 -19.40 -12.28
C ILE A 185 31.19 -18.73 -13.19
N LEU A 186 30.28 -19.54 -13.74
CA LEU A 186 29.11 -19.10 -14.50
C LEU A 186 27.86 -19.19 -13.63
N LYS A 187 26.92 -18.25 -13.79
CA LYS A 187 25.57 -18.35 -13.26
C LYS A 187 24.59 -18.60 -14.40
N VAL A 188 23.75 -19.62 -14.26
CA VAL A 188 22.64 -19.95 -15.16
C VAL A 188 21.32 -19.75 -14.42
N GLU A 189 20.43 -18.96 -14.99
CA GLU A 189 19.11 -18.67 -14.41
C GLU A 189 18.04 -19.52 -15.10
N PHE A 190 17.20 -20.21 -14.32
CA PHE A 190 16.08 -21.02 -14.78
C PHE A 190 14.76 -20.56 -14.18
N GLY A 191 13.70 -20.68 -14.96
CA GLY A 191 12.32 -20.54 -14.50
C GLY A 191 11.75 -21.80 -13.85
N PRO A 192 10.43 -21.85 -13.67
CA PRO A 192 9.77 -22.87 -12.86
C PRO A 192 9.77 -24.26 -13.49
N ALA A 193 10.05 -24.41 -14.78
CA ALA A 193 10.14 -25.71 -15.44
C ALA A 193 11.50 -26.40 -15.21
N PHE A 194 12.14 -26.19 -14.06
CA PHE A 194 13.45 -26.75 -13.69
C PHE A 194 13.31 -27.92 -12.71
N SER A 195 14.08 -28.99 -12.93
CA SER A 195 14.18 -30.13 -12.01
C SER A 195 15.32 -29.91 -11.02
N VAL A 196 15.00 -29.69 -9.75
CA VAL A 196 16.03 -29.57 -8.69
C VAL A 196 16.86 -30.86 -8.60
N LYS A 197 16.21 -32.03 -8.64
CA LYS A 197 16.88 -33.33 -8.56
C LYS A 197 17.94 -33.52 -9.64
N ASN A 198 17.60 -33.21 -10.90
CA ASN A 198 18.51 -33.42 -12.02
C ASN A 198 19.44 -32.22 -12.26
N GLY A 199 19.00 -31.02 -11.92
CA GLY A 199 19.71 -29.78 -12.20
C GLY A 199 20.84 -29.46 -11.22
N VAL A 200 21.00 -30.22 -10.14
CA VAL A 200 22.18 -30.14 -9.25
C VAL A 200 23.26 -31.19 -9.57
N ILE A 201 23.14 -31.89 -10.70
CA ILE A 201 24.11 -32.90 -11.14
C ILE A 201 25.06 -32.27 -12.16
N PRO A 202 26.36 -32.11 -11.87
CA PRO A 202 27.31 -31.47 -12.79
C PRO A 202 27.35 -32.06 -14.20
N GLN A 203 27.21 -33.39 -14.32
CA GLN A 203 27.28 -34.13 -15.60
C GLN A 203 26.10 -33.81 -16.53
N ASN A 204 25.01 -33.24 -16.02
CA ASN A 204 23.87 -32.84 -16.84
C ASN A 204 24.09 -31.51 -17.57
N TYR A 205 25.23 -30.86 -17.38
CA TYR A 205 25.60 -29.61 -18.05
C TYR A 205 26.73 -29.86 -19.05
N LYS A 206 26.43 -29.66 -20.34
CA LYS A 206 27.44 -29.62 -21.39
C LYS A 206 27.81 -28.17 -21.65
N VAL A 207 28.96 -27.75 -21.10
CA VAL A 207 29.51 -26.40 -21.31
C VAL A 207 30.60 -26.47 -22.36
N THR A 208 30.52 -25.62 -23.38
CA THR A 208 31.62 -25.39 -24.32
C THR A 208 32.03 -23.92 -24.30
N ILE A 209 33.34 -23.67 -24.45
CA ILE A 209 33.91 -22.34 -24.64
C ILE A 209 34.71 -22.38 -25.93
N ASN A 210 34.35 -21.54 -26.91
CA ASN A 210 34.91 -21.58 -28.26
C ASN A 210 34.83 -22.98 -28.89
N ASN A 211 33.69 -23.65 -28.69
CA ASN A 211 33.43 -25.04 -29.09
C ASN A 211 34.33 -26.12 -28.43
N VAL A 212 35.15 -25.75 -27.44
CA VAL A 212 35.93 -26.70 -26.63
C VAL A 212 35.11 -27.11 -25.40
N PRO A 213 34.93 -28.41 -25.11
CA PRO A 213 34.24 -28.85 -23.90
C PRO A 213 34.97 -28.48 -22.60
N HIS A 214 34.23 -27.95 -21.63
CA HIS A 214 34.73 -27.65 -20.28
C HIS A 214 33.88 -28.40 -19.23
N PRO A 215 34.48 -29.32 -18.44
CA PRO A 215 33.74 -30.04 -17.42
C PRO A 215 33.37 -29.12 -16.25
N VAL A 216 32.15 -29.28 -15.73
CA VAL A 216 31.71 -28.61 -14.50
C VAL A 216 32.32 -29.35 -13.29
N LYS A 217 33.19 -28.67 -12.54
CA LYS A 217 33.90 -29.23 -11.38
C LYS A 217 33.04 -29.26 -10.13
N LYS A 218 32.33 -28.16 -9.87
CA LYS A 218 31.47 -27.93 -8.71
C LYS A 218 30.21 -27.19 -9.16
N ILE A 219 29.13 -27.41 -8.43
CA ILE A 219 27.85 -26.77 -8.67
C ILE A 219 27.32 -26.18 -7.35
N GLY A 220 26.62 -25.07 -7.43
CA GLY A 220 25.86 -24.48 -6.33
C GLY A 220 24.50 -24.04 -6.81
N ARG A 221 23.56 -23.89 -5.88
CA ARG A 221 22.20 -23.50 -6.18
C ARG A 221 21.72 -22.43 -5.21
N ARG A 222 20.96 -21.49 -5.76
CA ARG A 222 20.05 -20.63 -5.03
C ARG A 222 18.67 -20.72 -5.67
N SER A 223 17.61 -20.72 -4.87
CA SER A 223 16.24 -20.69 -5.40
C SER A 223 15.42 -19.71 -4.58
N LYS A 224 14.47 -19.04 -5.21
CA LYS A 224 13.57 -18.12 -4.52
C LYS A 224 12.22 -18.05 -5.24
N ILE A 225 11.23 -17.46 -4.59
CA ILE A 225 9.97 -17.14 -5.25
C ILE A 225 10.20 -16.14 -6.36
N ASP A 226 9.69 -16.50 -7.53
CA ASP A 226 9.60 -15.65 -8.69
C ASP A 226 8.26 -14.88 -8.66
N VAL A 227 7.12 -15.58 -8.67
CA VAL A 227 5.78 -15.00 -8.48
C VAL A 227 4.90 -15.96 -7.68
N TYR A 228 3.68 -15.55 -7.34
CA TYR A 228 2.72 -16.42 -6.63
C TYR A 228 1.60 -16.94 -7.54
N GLN A 229 0.92 -17.99 -7.11
CA GLN A 229 -0.34 -18.48 -7.66
C GLN A 229 -1.50 -18.24 -6.66
N PRO A 230 -2.62 -17.61 -7.09
CA PRO A 230 -3.65 -17.11 -6.17
C PRO A 230 -4.71 -18.15 -5.76
N VAL A 231 -4.30 -19.35 -5.33
CA VAL A 231 -5.22 -20.48 -5.08
C VAL A 231 -5.53 -20.76 -3.60
N ARG A 232 -4.75 -20.25 -2.64
CA ARG A 232 -4.98 -20.37 -1.18
C ARG A 232 -4.21 -19.31 -0.38
N TRP A 233 -4.44 -19.18 0.92
CA TRP A 233 -3.66 -18.30 1.80
C TRP A 233 -2.82 -19.11 2.81
N PRO A 234 -1.52 -18.82 2.98
CA PRO A 234 -0.68 -18.01 2.10
C PRO A 234 -0.61 -18.58 0.67
N PHE A 235 -0.38 -17.72 -0.33
CA PHE A 235 -0.32 -18.14 -1.74
C PHE A 235 0.83 -19.11 -2.03
N GLU A 236 0.65 -19.95 -3.04
CA GLU A 236 1.69 -20.89 -3.48
C GLU A 236 2.75 -20.18 -4.30
N GLY A 237 4.03 -20.45 -4.02
CA GLY A 237 5.15 -19.83 -4.72
C GLY A 237 5.51 -20.58 -6.00
N ILE A 238 5.64 -19.84 -7.11
CA ILE A 238 6.29 -20.29 -8.34
C ILE A 238 7.76 -19.88 -8.24
N LEU A 239 8.67 -20.85 -8.34
CA LEU A 239 10.10 -20.65 -8.06
C LEU A 239 10.90 -20.27 -9.31
N GLU A 240 11.98 -19.52 -9.07
CA GLU A 240 13.13 -19.43 -9.97
C GLU A 240 14.38 -20.06 -9.33
N HIS A 241 15.32 -20.46 -10.17
CA HIS A 241 16.53 -21.17 -9.78
C HIS A 241 17.77 -20.53 -10.40
N HIS A 242 18.77 -20.22 -9.57
CA HIS A 242 20.10 -19.78 -9.99
C HIS A 242 21.09 -20.91 -9.73
N ILE A 243 21.76 -21.36 -10.79
CA ILE A 243 22.75 -22.43 -10.75
C ILE A 243 24.13 -21.85 -11.00
N PHE A 244 25.07 -22.11 -10.10
CA PHE A 244 26.46 -21.66 -10.19
C PHE A 244 27.33 -22.83 -10.62
N LEU A 245 28.02 -22.69 -11.75
CA LEU A 245 28.85 -23.73 -12.35
C LEU A 245 30.32 -23.30 -12.30
N ASP A 246 31.17 -24.08 -11.64
CA ASP A 246 32.62 -23.91 -11.70
C ASP A 246 33.17 -24.65 -12.92
N CYS A 247 33.52 -23.88 -13.95
CA CYS A 247 34.13 -24.37 -15.17
C CYS A 247 35.67 -24.33 -15.12
N GLY A 248 36.26 -23.77 -14.05
CA GLY A 248 37.69 -23.64 -13.84
C GLY A 248 38.45 -22.80 -14.86
N ASN A 249 37.77 -22.19 -15.83
CA ASN A 249 38.37 -21.39 -16.90
C ASN A 249 37.97 -19.93 -16.78
N ILE A 250 38.94 -19.05 -16.56
CA ILE A 250 38.72 -17.60 -16.54
C ILE A 250 38.44 -17.13 -17.98
N LEU A 251 37.25 -16.59 -18.21
CA LEU A 251 36.83 -16.13 -19.54
C LEU A 251 37.68 -14.96 -20.05
N ARG A 252 37.95 -14.99 -21.35
CA ARG A 252 38.67 -13.96 -22.11
C ARG A 252 37.70 -13.26 -23.05
N ASP A 253 38.02 -12.01 -23.42
CA ASP A 253 37.19 -11.26 -24.35
C ASP A 253 37.03 -12.02 -25.67
N ASN A 254 35.79 -12.08 -26.15
CA ASN A 254 35.28 -12.83 -27.30
C ASN A 254 35.14 -14.35 -27.12
N ASP A 255 35.33 -14.89 -25.91
CA ASP A 255 35.00 -16.29 -25.63
C ASP A 255 33.50 -16.55 -25.87
N GLU A 256 33.18 -17.51 -26.74
CA GLU A 256 31.82 -17.97 -26.98
C GLU A 256 31.49 -19.12 -26.03
N VAL A 257 30.68 -18.84 -25.01
CA VAL A 257 30.18 -19.84 -24.05
C VAL A 257 28.85 -20.39 -24.55
N LYS A 258 28.71 -21.71 -24.62
CA LYS A 258 27.43 -22.39 -24.88
C LYS A 258 27.16 -23.41 -23.80
N ILE A 259 25.93 -23.45 -23.31
CA ILE A 259 25.46 -24.43 -22.33
C ILE A 259 24.25 -25.15 -22.92
N LYS A 260 24.29 -26.48 -22.88
CA LYS A 260 23.14 -27.35 -23.16
C LYS A 260 22.94 -28.28 -21.96
N VAL A 261 21.71 -28.41 -21.49
CA VAL A 261 21.37 -29.37 -20.41
C VAL A 261 20.74 -30.65 -20.96
N ALA A 262 20.80 -31.72 -20.18
CA ALA A 262 20.09 -32.97 -20.48
C ALA A 262 18.56 -32.81 -20.37
N ASP A 263 17.79 -33.61 -21.11
CA ASP A 263 16.32 -33.55 -21.22
C ASP A 263 15.58 -33.60 -19.86
N GLY A 264 16.18 -34.22 -18.85
CA GLY A 264 15.61 -34.32 -17.50
C GLY A 264 15.76 -33.05 -16.65
N VAL A 265 16.52 -32.05 -17.09
CA VAL A 265 16.80 -30.83 -16.30
C VAL A 265 15.68 -29.80 -16.43
N THR A 266 15.07 -29.65 -17.62
CA THR A 266 13.97 -28.71 -17.83
C THR A 266 13.06 -29.13 -18.98
N THR A 267 11.76 -28.82 -18.87
CA THR A 267 10.78 -28.96 -19.96
C THR A 267 10.58 -27.66 -20.76
N GLY A 268 11.26 -26.58 -20.37
CA GLY A 268 11.31 -25.31 -21.12
C GLY A 268 12.51 -25.22 -22.06
N SER A 269 13.06 -24.02 -22.27
CA SER A 269 14.34 -23.85 -22.97
C SER A 269 15.48 -24.58 -22.24
N ASP A 270 16.31 -25.32 -22.96
CA ASP A 270 17.34 -26.22 -22.42
C ASP A 270 18.77 -25.83 -22.83
N SER A 271 18.93 -24.69 -23.50
CA SER A 271 20.23 -24.19 -23.92
C SER A 271 20.31 -22.67 -23.87
N ALA A 272 21.53 -22.18 -23.67
CA ALA A 272 21.84 -20.78 -23.83
C ALA A 272 23.28 -20.53 -24.26
N GLY A 273 23.53 -19.34 -24.83
CA GLY A 273 24.83 -18.89 -25.26
C GLY A 273 25.15 -17.50 -24.70
N LEU A 274 26.43 -17.23 -24.49
CA LEU A 274 26.97 -15.94 -24.07
C LEU A 274 28.28 -15.70 -24.84
N GLN A 275 28.35 -14.61 -25.59
CA GLN A 275 29.63 -14.10 -26.06
C GLN A 275 30.22 -13.19 -24.99
N PHE A 276 31.24 -13.67 -24.27
CA PHE A 276 31.82 -12.91 -23.16
C PHE A 276 32.71 -11.79 -23.69
N ASN A 277 32.48 -10.58 -23.21
CA ASN A 277 33.37 -9.45 -23.40
C ASN A 277 33.27 -8.58 -22.15
N LYS A 278 34.39 -8.31 -21.47
CA LYS A 278 34.37 -7.57 -20.21
C LYS A 278 33.73 -6.18 -20.30
N LEU A 279 33.66 -5.58 -21.50
CA LEU A 279 33.10 -4.25 -21.75
C LEU A 279 31.60 -4.27 -22.10
N THR A 280 31.02 -5.42 -22.41
CA THR A 280 29.60 -5.53 -22.77
C THR A 280 28.84 -6.56 -21.93
N SER A 281 29.51 -7.58 -21.41
CA SER A 281 28.92 -8.61 -20.56
C SER A 281 28.73 -8.11 -19.13
N PHE A 282 27.48 -7.95 -18.72
CA PHE A 282 27.10 -7.59 -17.36
C PHE A 282 27.47 -8.69 -16.36
N SER A 283 28.09 -8.29 -15.25
CA SER A 283 28.33 -9.17 -14.10
C SER A 283 27.51 -8.71 -12.89
N PRO A 284 26.68 -9.58 -12.30
CA PRO A 284 25.97 -9.26 -11.05
C PRO A 284 26.91 -9.08 -9.85
N SER A 285 28.19 -9.48 -9.99
CA SER A 285 29.20 -9.40 -8.94
C SER A 285 29.71 -7.98 -8.70
N ILE A 286 29.58 -7.06 -9.68
CA ILE A 286 30.03 -5.67 -9.56
C ILE A 286 28.82 -4.77 -9.25
N LYS A 287 28.78 -4.22 -8.04
CA LYS A 287 27.67 -3.42 -7.50
C LYS A 287 28.07 -1.96 -7.36
N VAL A 288 27.34 -1.11 -8.06
CA VAL A 288 27.54 0.35 -8.10
C VAL A 288 26.28 1.04 -7.60
N ASN A 289 26.40 2.32 -7.23
CA ASN A 289 25.25 3.20 -7.25
C ASN A 289 24.81 3.35 -8.71
N GLN A 290 23.64 2.82 -9.07
CA GLN A 290 23.15 2.74 -10.45
C GLN A 290 22.67 4.08 -11.01
N ILE A 291 22.62 5.13 -10.18
CA ILE A 291 22.38 6.50 -10.62
C ILE A 291 23.73 7.18 -10.83
N GLY A 292 24.57 7.19 -9.80
CA GLY A 292 25.92 7.72 -9.89
C GLY A 292 26.43 8.42 -8.64
N TYR A 293 27.51 9.18 -8.82
CA TYR A 293 28.32 9.74 -7.75
C TYR A 293 28.59 11.24 -7.98
N GLN A 294 28.61 12.03 -6.91
CA GLN A 294 29.00 13.43 -7.03
C GLN A 294 30.48 13.59 -7.34
N THR A 295 30.82 14.55 -8.20
CA THR A 295 32.21 14.83 -8.61
C THR A 295 33.15 14.90 -7.41
N ASN A 296 32.79 15.74 -6.45
CA ASN A 296 33.54 15.99 -5.23
C ASN A 296 33.00 15.23 -4.01
N SER A 297 32.28 14.12 -4.23
CA SER A 297 31.84 13.25 -3.13
C SER A 297 33.03 12.84 -2.26
N PRO A 298 32.90 12.87 -0.90
CA PRO A 298 33.96 12.43 0.01
C PRO A 298 34.31 10.94 -0.14
N ILE A 299 33.46 10.18 -0.83
CA ILE A 299 33.67 8.77 -1.14
C ILE A 299 33.00 8.39 -2.45
N LYS A 300 33.71 7.67 -3.31
CA LYS A 300 33.14 7.02 -4.50
C LYS A 300 33.66 5.59 -4.56
N ARG A 301 32.75 4.64 -4.38
CA ARG A 301 33.11 3.22 -4.30
C ARG A 301 32.10 2.33 -4.99
N ALA A 302 32.58 1.19 -5.46
CA ALA A 302 31.78 0.06 -5.87
C ALA A 302 32.20 -1.19 -5.07
N MET A 303 31.39 -2.24 -5.12
CA MET A 303 31.67 -3.50 -4.43
C MET A 303 31.76 -4.65 -5.43
N LEU A 304 32.77 -5.49 -5.26
CA LEU A 304 32.89 -6.78 -5.92
C LEU A 304 32.63 -7.89 -4.90
N GLY A 305 31.61 -8.72 -5.16
CA GLY A 305 31.27 -9.86 -4.32
C GLY A 305 30.06 -10.61 -4.85
N CYS A 306 29.91 -11.88 -4.51
CA CYS A 306 28.71 -12.66 -4.84
C CYS A 306 28.55 -13.83 -3.89
N TRP A 307 27.36 -14.00 -3.32
CA TRP A 307 26.98 -15.21 -2.59
C TRP A 307 26.51 -16.28 -3.59
N LEU A 308 27.14 -17.46 -3.54
CA LEU A 308 26.95 -18.56 -4.47
C LEU A 308 25.91 -19.59 -3.99
N GLY A 309 25.09 -19.20 -3.00
CA GLY A 309 24.06 -20.06 -2.43
C GLY A 309 24.67 -21.25 -1.68
N SER A 310 24.34 -22.46 -2.12
CA SER A 310 24.79 -23.70 -1.49
C SER A 310 26.19 -24.18 -1.90
N PHE A 311 26.96 -23.39 -2.64
CA PHE A 311 28.16 -23.84 -3.34
C PHE A 311 29.31 -24.31 -2.40
N PRO A 312 29.96 -25.46 -2.65
CA PRO A 312 29.50 -26.54 -3.51
C PRO A 312 28.31 -27.27 -2.86
N GLU A 313 27.28 -27.57 -3.65
CA GLU A 313 26.07 -28.27 -3.18
C GLU A 313 26.46 -29.62 -2.54
N LYS A 314 26.25 -29.75 -1.23
CA LYS A 314 26.48 -31.01 -0.49
C LYS A 314 25.20 -31.85 -0.49
N SER A 315 25.21 -32.97 -1.20
CA SER A 315 24.11 -33.95 -1.26
C SER A 315 23.99 -34.75 0.05
N THR A 316 23.26 -34.25 1.06
CA THR A 316 22.79 -35.09 2.18
C THR A 316 21.43 -34.64 2.70
N ALA A 317 20.51 -35.58 2.92
CA ALA A 317 19.15 -35.32 3.45
C ALA A 317 19.12 -34.66 4.85
N VAL A 318 20.24 -34.65 5.58
CA VAL A 318 20.39 -34.10 6.94
C VAL A 318 20.59 -32.58 6.94
N SER A 319 21.24 -32.01 5.91
CA SER A 319 21.53 -30.56 5.82
C SER A 319 20.32 -29.72 5.37
N VAL A 320 19.25 -30.36 4.91
CA VAL A 320 18.02 -29.72 4.39
C VAL A 320 17.09 -29.23 5.51
N LEU A 321 17.27 -29.71 6.73
CA LEU A 321 16.36 -29.44 7.86
C LEU A 321 17.00 -28.60 8.97
N ASN A 322 18.33 -28.43 8.98
CA ASN A 322 19.03 -27.63 9.99
C ASN A 322 20.00 -26.64 9.33
N ALA A 323 19.61 -25.36 9.29
CA ALA A 323 20.45 -24.28 8.78
C ALA A 323 21.80 -24.19 9.51
N GLU A 324 21.85 -24.48 10.82
CA GLU A 324 23.11 -24.45 11.58
C GLU A 324 24.11 -25.48 11.04
N SER A 325 23.66 -26.69 10.66
CA SER A 325 24.52 -27.73 10.09
C SER A 325 25.04 -27.47 8.67
N PHE A 326 24.38 -26.57 7.91
CA PHE A 326 24.85 -26.16 6.59
C PHE A 326 26.01 -25.15 6.71
N PHE A 327 25.97 -24.30 7.75
CA PHE A 327 26.96 -23.27 8.02
C PHE A 327 28.09 -23.69 8.97
N ASP A 328 27.91 -24.80 9.69
CA ASP A 328 28.91 -25.43 10.57
C ASP A 328 29.79 -26.39 9.75
N SER A 329 30.55 -25.86 8.80
CA SER A 329 31.60 -26.66 8.16
C SER A 329 32.82 -26.66 9.07
N ASP A 330 33.16 -27.84 9.62
CA ASP A 330 34.45 -28.18 10.24
C ASP A 330 35.59 -27.27 9.74
N GLN A 331 36.02 -26.33 10.58
CA GLN A 331 37.18 -25.50 10.28
C GLN A 331 38.44 -26.29 10.63
N SER A 332 39.24 -26.61 9.62
CA SER A 332 40.62 -27.06 9.83
C SER A 332 41.45 -25.88 10.34
N ASN A 333 42.05 -26.08 11.52
CA ASN A 333 43.00 -25.18 12.16
C ASN A 333 44.32 -25.13 11.36
N ASP A 334 44.36 -24.39 10.26
CA ASP A 334 45.64 -24.03 9.63
C ASP A 334 45.69 -22.53 9.27
N ASN A 335 46.84 -21.92 9.56
CA ASN A 335 47.11 -20.47 9.64
C ASN A 335 47.05 -19.69 8.30
N ALA A 336 46.11 -19.98 7.41
CA ALA A 336 45.74 -19.12 6.27
C ALA A 336 44.42 -18.39 6.56
N GLN A 337 44.22 -17.18 6.02
CA GLN A 337 42.89 -16.53 6.06
C GLN A 337 41.88 -17.43 5.35
N VAL A 338 41.11 -18.23 6.11
CA VAL A 338 40.11 -19.15 5.57
C VAL A 338 38.96 -18.32 4.99
N MET A 339 38.89 -18.25 3.66
CA MET A 339 37.83 -17.54 2.93
C MET A 339 36.56 -18.38 2.85
N ALA A 340 35.39 -17.73 2.82
CA ALA A 340 34.11 -18.42 2.68
C ALA A 340 34.03 -19.19 1.33
N PRO A 341 33.86 -20.53 1.33
CA PRO A 341 33.85 -21.34 0.10
C PRO A 341 32.57 -21.18 -0.74
N TYR A 342 31.48 -20.71 -0.13
CA TYR A 342 30.18 -20.44 -0.76
C TYR A 342 30.04 -18.99 -1.28
N ALA A 343 31.15 -18.26 -1.38
CA ALA A 343 31.20 -16.91 -1.92
C ALA A 343 32.29 -16.78 -2.99
N LEU A 344 32.09 -15.85 -3.93
CA LEU A 344 33.12 -15.49 -4.91
C LEU A 344 34.41 -15.11 -4.19
N SER A 345 35.53 -15.68 -4.62
CA SER A 345 36.86 -15.39 -4.08
C SER A 345 37.88 -15.33 -5.20
N PHE A 346 38.93 -14.55 -4.96
CA PHE A 346 40.09 -14.41 -5.82
C PHE A 346 41.34 -14.68 -4.99
N GLU A 347 42.35 -15.28 -5.62
CA GLU A 347 43.66 -15.50 -4.97
C GLU A 347 44.30 -14.18 -4.52
N TYR A 348 44.15 -13.13 -5.34
CA TYR A 348 44.55 -11.76 -5.02
C TYR A 348 43.41 -10.80 -5.37
N PRO A 349 43.25 -9.67 -4.65
CA PRO A 349 42.31 -8.63 -5.02
C PRO A 349 42.52 -8.19 -6.48
N PRO A 350 41.52 -8.34 -7.38
CA PRO A 350 41.69 -8.03 -8.78
C PRO A 350 41.86 -6.51 -9.04
N GLU A 351 42.52 -6.17 -10.14
CA GLU A 351 42.51 -4.82 -10.68
C GLU A 351 41.13 -4.50 -11.28
N PHE A 352 40.69 -3.24 -11.16
CA PHE A 352 39.51 -2.74 -11.83
C PHE A 352 39.81 -1.50 -12.64
N LYS A 353 38.96 -1.25 -13.65
CA LYS A 353 39.08 -0.12 -14.55
C LYS A 353 37.73 0.53 -14.75
N ILE A 354 37.74 1.84 -14.95
CA ILE A 354 36.55 2.62 -15.33
C ILE A 354 36.68 2.94 -16.81
N TYR A 355 35.57 2.74 -17.53
CA TYR A 355 35.46 3.02 -18.95
C TYR A 355 34.37 4.05 -19.20
N SER A 356 34.60 4.94 -20.15
CA SER A 356 33.56 5.82 -20.68
C SER A 356 32.47 4.97 -21.34
N ALA A 357 31.21 5.18 -20.94
CA ALA A 357 30.07 4.44 -21.48
C ALA A 357 29.88 4.65 -22.99
N SER A 358 30.19 5.84 -23.51
CA SER A 358 29.99 6.19 -24.91
C SER A 358 31.16 5.77 -25.83
N THR A 359 32.39 5.88 -25.34
CA THR A 359 33.60 5.64 -26.17
C THR A 359 34.28 4.31 -25.89
N LEU A 360 33.93 3.65 -24.78
CA LEU A 360 34.58 2.43 -24.28
C LEU A 360 36.10 2.60 -24.02
N VAL A 361 36.57 3.85 -23.88
CA VAL A 361 37.96 4.18 -23.54
C VAL A 361 38.16 4.05 -22.02
N GLU A 362 39.29 3.44 -21.62
CA GLU A 362 39.74 3.38 -20.23
C GLU A 362 40.09 4.80 -19.74
N VAL A 363 39.48 5.24 -18.64
CA VAL A 363 39.66 6.60 -18.08
C VAL A 363 40.24 6.60 -16.67
N TYR A 364 40.17 5.47 -15.97
CA TYR A 364 40.73 5.30 -14.64
C TYR A 364 41.05 3.83 -14.37
N ARG A 365 42.01 3.60 -13.48
CA ARG A 365 42.48 2.29 -13.07
C ARG A 365 42.75 2.29 -11.56
N GLY A 366 42.29 1.26 -10.88
CA GLY A 366 42.48 1.08 -9.45
C GLY A 366 42.69 -0.39 -9.07
N LYS A 367 43.16 -0.62 -7.85
CA LYS A 367 43.24 -1.96 -7.26
C LYS A 367 42.08 -2.13 -6.29
N SER A 368 41.41 -3.28 -6.34
CA SER A 368 40.43 -3.61 -5.31
C SER A 368 41.13 -3.93 -3.99
N ARG A 369 40.39 -3.77 -2.88
CA ARG A 369 40.85 -4.11 -1.54
C ARG A 369 39.90 -5.10 -0.90
N PHE A 370 40.40 -6.23 -0.39
CA PHE A 370 39.59 -7.15 0.40
C PHE A 370 39.19 -6.48 1.72
N ILE A 371 37.88 -6.40 2.02
CA ILE A 371 37.36 -5.69 3.20
C ILE A 371 36.46 -6.54 4.10
N HIS A 372 36.02 -7.72 3.65
CA HIS A 372 35.14 -8.58 4.46
C HIS A 372 35.18 -10.04 4.00
N ASN A 373 35.33 -10.95 4.96
CA ASN A 373 35.19 -12.39 4.76
C ASN A 373 33.74 -12.83 5.00
N GLY A 374 33.16 -13.64 4.11
CA GLY A 374 31.78 -14.15 4.25
C GLY A 374 31.54 -15.06 5.46
N LEU A 375 32.59 -15.45 6.19
CA LEU A 375 32.52 -16.16 7.48
C LEU A 375 32.50 -15.22 8.69
N GLU A 376 32.92 -13.96 8.54
CA GLU A 376 32.98 -12.99 9.63
C GLU A 376 31.57 -12.46 9.97
N ASN A 377 31.23 -12.34 11.26
CA ASN A 377 29.99 -11.66 11.68
C ASN A 377 30.29 -10.19 12.04
N ASP A 378 29.27 -9.32 11.97
CA ASP A 378 29.39 -7.90 12.34
C ASP A 378 29.33 -7.65 13.87
N GLY A 379 29.46 -8.71 14.67
CA GLY A 379 29.19 -8.74 16.10
C GLY A 379 27.80 -9.27 16.48
N ARG A 380 26.89 -9.47 15.50
CA ARG A 380 25.59 -10.11 15.72
C ARG A 380 25.24 -11.14 14.66
N VAL A 381 25.38 -10.76 13.39
CA VAL A 381 24.96 -11.58 12.24
C VAL A 381 25.85 -11.29 11.03
N ASN A 382 26.05 -12.26 10.14
CA ASN A 382 26.61 -11.95 8.82
C ASN A 382 25.46 -11.55 7.89
N HIS A 383 25.48 -10.30 7.41
CA HIS A 383 24.40 -9.76 6.60
C HIS A 383 24.46 -10.13 5.11
N SER A 384 25.66 -10.33 4.53
CA SER A 384 25.82 -10.55 3.09
C SER A 384 26.13 -12.01 2.73
N GLY A 385 26.90 -12.72 3.56
CA GLY A 385 27.45 -14.05 3.25
C GLY A 385 28.46 -14.02 2.09
N GLU A 386 28.97 -12.83 1.73
CA GLU A 386 29.88 -12.62 0.61
C GLU A 386 31.29 -12.33 1.10
N ASN A 387 32.31 -12.79 0.37
CA ASN A 387 33.62 -12.14 0.42
C ASN A 387 33.53 -10.86 -0.41
N VAL A 388 33.92 -9.72 0.16
CA VAL A 388 33.74 -8.41 -0.48
C VAL A 388 35.06 -7.70 -0.69
N TYR A 389 35.23 -7.21 -1.92
CA TYR A 389 36.34 -6.39 -2.34
C TYR A 389 35.83 -4.98 -2.70
N GLU A 390 36.38 -3.96 -2.05
CA GLU A 390 36.05 -2.56 -2.29
C GLU A 390 36.83 -2.02 -3.49
N LEU A 391 36.13 -1.29 -4.35
CA LEU A 391 36.64 -0.64 -5.56
C LEU A 391 36.57 0.88 -5.33
N ASP A 392 37.60 1.47 -4.75
CA ASP A 392 37.63 2.91 -4.42
C ASP A 392 38.19 3.74 -5.58
N PHE A 393 37.38 4.68 -6.07
CA PHE A 393 37.73 5.62 -7.13
C PHE A 393 37.37 7.06 -6.75
N THR A 394 37.47 7.38 -5.45
CA THR A 394 37.19 8.72 -4.90
C THR A 394 38.02 9.81 -5.59
N GLU A 395 39.26 9.51 -5.98
CA GLU A 395 40.15 10.43 -6.69
C GLU A 395 39.71 10.73 -8.14
N PHE A 396 38.84 9.91 -8.74
CA PHE A 396 38.36 10.12 -10.10
C PHE A 396 37.20 11.12 -10.13
N LYS A 397 37.48 12.35 -10.60
CA LYS A 397 36.54 13.49 -10.54
C LYS A 397 36.06 13.98 -11.91
N VAL A 398 36.29 13.22 -12.98
CA VAL A 398 35.88 13.68 -14.32
C VAL A 398 34.38 13.42 -14.49
N PRO A 399 33.55 14.44 -14.76
CA PRO A 399 32.13 14.22 -15.00
C PRO A 399 31.87 13.44 -16.29
N GLY A 400 30.85 12.58 -16.28
CA GLY A 400 30.47 11.77 -17.43
C GLY A 400 29.73 10.49 -17.06
N ARG A 401 29.40 9.67 -18.05
CA ARG A 401 28.82 8.34 -17.86
C ARG A 401 29.87 7.25 -18.00
N TYR A 402 29.86 6.32 -17.06
CA TYR A 402 30.90 5.31 -16.90
C TYR A 402 30.35 3.95 -16.50
N PHE A 403 31.19 2.93 -16.60
CA PHE A 403 31.00 1.64 -15.95
C PHE A 403 32.35 1.10 -15.48
N ILE A 404 32.33 0.20 -14.49
CA ILE A 404 33.51 -0.52 -14.02
C ILE A 404 33.58 -1.87 -14.73
N ALA A 405 34.76 -2.26 -15.21
CA ALA A 405 35.00 -3.59 -15.76
C ALA A 405 36.22 -4.27 -15.12
N ILE A 406 36.11 -5.59 -14.98
CA ILE A 406 37.15 -6.46 -14.42
C ILE A 406 37.31 -7.67 -15.36
N SER A 407 38.55 -7.94 -15.77
CA SER A 407 38.87 -9.06 -16.67
C SER A 407 38.38 -10.39 -16.10
N GLY A 408 37.73 -11.21 -16.93
CA GLY A 408 37.16 -12.50 -16.53
C GLY A 408 35.91 -12.43 -15.65
N VAL A 409 35.52 -11.23 -15.18
CA VAL A 409 34.30 -11.01 -14.39
C VAL A 409 33.21 -10.41 -15.26
N GLY A 410 33.50 -9.33 -16.00
CA GLY A 410 32.51 -8.56 -16.76
C GLY A 410 32.50 -7.09 -16.35
N ARG A 411 31.37 -6.41 -16.59
CA ARG A 411 31.13 -5.02 -16.18
C ARG A 411 29.96 -4.81 -15.23
N SER A 412 30.00 -3.70 -14.51
CA SER A 412 28.86 -3.15 -13.77
C SER A 412 27.78 -2.60 -14.68
N PHE A 413 26.64 -2.24 -14.07
CA PHE A 413 25.74 -1.26 -14.66
C PHE A 413 26.45 0.08 -14.89
N GLU A 414 25.88 0.88 -15.80
CA GLU A 414 26.33 2.26 -16.00
C GLU A 414 25.93 3.15 -14.83
N PHE A 415 26.74 4.17 -14.61
CA PHE A 415 26.50 5.20 -13.61
C PHE A 415 27.08 6.54 -14.09
N GLU A 416 26.59 7.62 -13.53
CA GLU A 416 27.04 8.98 -13.84
C GLU A 416 27.99 9.53 -12.78
N ILE A 417 28.90 10.41 -13.17
CA ILE A 417 29.63 11.30 -12.25
C ILE A 417 29.24 12.73 -12.63
N ALA A 418 28.57 13.43 -11.72
CA ALA A 418 28.10 14.80 -11.93
C ALA A 418 27.74 15.45 -10.58
N ASP A 419 27.79 16.77 -10.48
CA ASP A 419 27.47 17.49 -9.24
C ASP A 419 26.00 17.34 -8.82
N ASP A 420 25.10 17.15 -9.79
CA ASP A 420 23.64 17.05 -9.59
C ASP A 420 23.09 15.63 -9.80
N VAL A 421 23.93 14.60 -9.73
CA VAL A 421 23.56 13.20 -10.00
C VAL A 421 22.36 12.69 -9.18
N TYR A 422 22.14 13.23 -7.98
CA TYR A 422 21.01 12.86 -7.11
C TYR A 422 19.70 13.57 -7.46
N ARG A 423 19.69 14.53 -8.40
CA ARG A 423 18.48 15.26 -8.82
C ARG A 423 17.37 14.31 -9.28
N LYS A 424 17.71 13.36 -10.16
CA LYS A 424 16.76 12.35 -10.65
C LYS A 424 16.22 11.47 -9.51
N ALA A 425 17.08 11.10 -8.56
CA ALA A 425 16.68 10.29 -7.42
C ALA A 425 15.72 11.06 -6.49
N PHE A 426 16.03 12.33 -6.23
CA PHE A 426 15.18 13.25 -5.48
C PHE A 426 13.81 13.44 -6.14
N GLU A 427 13.77 13.81 -7.42
CA GLU A 427 12.51 14.04 -8.15
C GLU A 427 11.64 12.78 -8.22
N LYS A 428 12.25 11.61 -8.42
CA LYS A 428 11.50 10.34 -8.47
C LYS A 428 10.96 9.94 -7.10
N GLN A 429 11.77 10.09 -6.04
CA GLN A 429 11.30 9.82 -4.69
C GLN A 429 10.20 10.81 -4.26
N ALA A 430 10.30 12.08 -4.67
CA ALA A 430 9.26 13.09 -4.44
C ALA A 430 7.96 12.73 -5.16
N TYR A 431 8.05 12.24 -6.40
CA TYR A 431 6.91 11.71 -7.12
C TYR A 431 6.26 10.52 -6.38
N GLY A 432 7.06 9.61 -5.82
CA GLY A 432 6.59 8.51 -4.96
C GLY A 432 5.82 8.97 -3.71
N VAL A 433 6.24 10.08 -3.09
CA VAL A 433 5.50 10.71 -1.99
C VAL A 433 4.21 11.37 -2.52
N PHE A 434 4.28 12.07 -3.65
CA PHE A 434 3.13 12.76 -4.25
C PHE A 434 2.00 11.80 -4.66
N VAL A 435 2.30 10.65 -5.25
CA VAL A 435 1.27 9.65 -5.65
C VAL A 435 0.60 8.98 -4.44
N GLN A 436 1.21 9.08 -3.25
CA GLN A 436 0.58 8.68 -1.99
C GLN A 436 -0.37 9.74 -1.43
N ARG A 437 -0.50 10.94 -2.01
CA ARG A 437 -1.43 11.96 -1.48
C ARG A 437 -2.86 11.43 -1.38
N SER A 438 -3.44 11.52 -0.19
CA SER A 438 -4.84 11.20 0.08
C SER A 438 -5.72 12.44 -0.04
N GLY A 439 -7.03 12.28 -0.27
CA GLY A 439 -7.97 13.41 -0.38
C GLY A 439 -7.87 14.21 -1.68
N ILE A 440 -7.19 13.68 -2.71
CA ILE A 440 -7.03 14.32 -4.02
C ILE A 440 -7.17 13.30 -5.15
N GLU A 441 -7.64 13.78 -6.30
CA GLU A 441 -7.60 13.04 -7.57
C GLU A 441 -6.17 13.02 -8.14
N LEU A 442 -5.66 11.84 -8.52
CA LEU A 442 -4.44 11.74 -9.31
C LEU A 442 -4.80 11.70 -10.80
N ARG A 443 -4.14 12.53 -11.61
CA ARG A 443 -4.30 12.56 -13.07
C ARG A 443 -3.23 13.43 -13.76
N PRO A 444 -3.11 13.37 -15.10
CA PRO A 444 -2.29 14.32 -15.85
C PRO A 444 -2.72 15.77 -15.61
N PRO A 445 -1.80 16.74 -15.62
CA PRO A 445 -0.38 16.59 -16.02
C PRO A 445 0.57 16.19 -14.87
N PHE A 446 0.08 16.01 -13.65
CA PHE A 446 0.93 15.78 -12.48
C PHE A 446 1.23 14.30 -12.22
N SER A 447 0.31 13.41 -12.60
CA SER A 447 0.47 11.94 -12.47
C SER A 447 0.01 11.24 -13.75
N GLU A 448 0.78 10.27 -14.21
CA GLU A 448 0.32 9.36 -15.28
C GLU A 448 -0.70 8.33 -14.77
N TRP A 449 -0.73 8.12 -13.44
CA TRP A 449 -1.72 7.28 -12.78
C TRP A 449 -2.97 8.07 -12.50
N ARG A 450 -4.10 7.40 -12.73
CA ARG A 450 -5.42 7.92 -12.38
C ARG A 450 -5.93 7.23 -11.15
N ARG A 451 -6.46 8.01 -10.22
CA ARG A 451 -7.11 7.56 -9.00
C ARG A 451 -8.11 8.60 -8.54
N VAL A 452 -9.30 8.17 -8.13
CA VAL A 452 -10.28 9.10 -7.55
C VAL A 452 -9.84 9.58 -6.16
N ALA A 453 -10.38 10.72 -5.71
CA ALA A 453 -10.08 11.22 -4.37
C ALA A 453 -10.60 10.27 -3.27
N SER A 454 -9.70 9.84 -2.38
CA SER A 454 -10.02 9.20 -1.09
C SER A 454 -10.59 10.23 -0.09
N LEU A 455 -10.99 9.79 1.11
CA LEU A 455 -11.47 10.66 2.20
C LEU A 455 -12.67 11.56 1.83
N ASN A 456 -13.37 11.25 0.73
CA ASN A 456 -14.50 12.06 0.24
C ASN A 456 -15.82 11.81 1.00
N LYS A 457 -15.85 10.84 1.93
CA LYS A 457 -17.03 10.49 2.77
C LYS A 457 -16.98 11.09 4.18
N GLY A 458 -15.95 11.88 4.50
CA GLY A 458 -15.64 12.38 5.83
C GLY A 458 -15.08 11.31 6.78
N ILE A 459 -14.39 11.74 7.83
CA ILE A 459 -13.71 10.88 8.79
C ILE A 459 -14.55 10.71 10.06
N THR A 460 -14.85 9.48 10.44
CA THR A 460 -15.71 9.19 11.60
C THR A 460 -14.91 9.24 12.90
N VAL A 461 -15.34 10.05 13.86
CA VAL A 461 -14.66 10.17 15.15
C VAL A 461 -14.99 8.99 16.05
N THR A 462 -14.00 8.51 16.81
CA THR A 462 -14.17 7.43 17.78
C THR A 462 -13.74 7.83 19.19
N THR A 463 -14.15 7.04 20.18
CA THR A 463 -13.69 7.15 21.58
C THR A 463 -12.42 6.35 21.85
N GLU A 464 -11.91 5.63 20.84
CA GLU A 464 -10.76 4.73 20.98
C GLU A 464 -9.46 5.54 21.04
N ARG A 465 -8.58 5.24 22.02
CA ARG A 465 -7.32 5.96 22.21
C ARG A 465 -6.16 5.16 21.62
N ARG A 466 -5.23 5.85 20.97
CA ARG A 466 -4.14 5.23 20.22
C ARG A 466 -3.17 4.40 21.10
N PHE A 467 -3.01 4.75 22.38
CA PHE A 467 -2.17 3.99 23.31
C PHE A 467 -2.85 2.76 23.92
N GLU A 468 -4.16 2.57 23.72
CA GLU A 468 -4.91 1.40 24.22
C GLU A 468 -4.84 0.24 23.22
N HIS A 469 -3.61 -0.19 22.90
CA HIS A 469 -3.28 -1.12 21.81
C HIS A 469 -4.08 -2.43 21.79
N ASP A 470 -4.53 -2.93 22.94
CA ASP A 470 -5.29 -4.18 23.08
C ASP A 470 -6.73 -4.09 22.54
N LYS A 471 -7.22 -2.89 22.19
CA LYS A 471 -8.57 -2.63 21.65
C LYS A 471 -8.61 -2.41 20.15
N TRP A 472 -7.47 -2.51 19.47
CA TRP A 472 -7.33 -2.16 18.05
C TRP A 472 -8.40 -2.84 17.18
N GLY A 473 -9.10 -2.03 16.38
CA GLY A 473 -10.01 -2.51 15.35
C GLY A 473 -11.49 -2.54 15.75
N ASN A 474 -11.92 -1.85 16.80
CA ASN A 474 -13.35 -1.75 17.16
C ASN A 474 -13.97 -0.37 16.84
N PHE A 475 -13.43 0.34 15.85
CA PHE A 475 -13.87 1.69 15.50
C PHE A 475 -15.37 1.82 15.21
N LYS A 476 -15.98 0.83 14.52
CA LYS A 476 -17.42 0.77 14.27
C LYS A 476 -18.26 0.72 15.55
N GLU A 477 -17.74 0.11 16.61
CA GLU A 477 -18.44 -0.01 17.89
C GLU A 477 -18.25 1.23 18.77
N ASN A 478 -17.12 1.93 18.59
CA ASN A 478 -16.68 3.07 19.38
C ASN A 478 -16.93 4.44 18.70
N MET A 479 -17.84 4.51 17.72
CA MET A 479 -18.15 5.77 17.02
C MET A 479 -18.78 6.79 17.97
N VAL A 480 -18.29 8.02 17.91
CA VAL A 480 -18.95 9.16 18.55
C VAL A 480 -20.20 9.50 17.75
N MET A 481 -21.36 9.51 18.41
CA MET A 481 -22.65 9.82 17.79
C MET A 481 -23.06 11.26 18.12
N MET A 482 -23.52 12.01 17.11
CA MET A 482 -24.07 13.35 17.28
C MET A 482 -25.55 13.38 16.89
N ARG A 483 -26.32 14.35 17.40
CA ARG A 483 -27.67 14.64 16.89
C ARG A 483 -27.56 15.00 15.41
N ASN A 484 -28.41 14.44 14.58
CA ASN A 484 -28.39 14.70 13.15
C ASN A 484 -28.83 16.15 12.87
N PRO A 485 -27.95 17.00 12.31
CA PRO A 485 -28.26 18.40 12.05
C PRO A 485 -29.28 18.56 10.91
N ASP A 486 -29.41 17.56 10.04
CA ASP A 486 -30.37 17.55 8.92
C ASP A 486 -31.80 17.21 9.39
N ILE A 487 -32.00 17.01 10.70
CA ILE A 487 -33.34 16.97 11.33
C ILE A 487 -33.93 18.38 11.49
N SER A 488 -33.38 19.41 10.83
CA SER A 488 -34.25 20.50 10.36
C SER A 488 -35.03 19.97 9.17
N LEU A 489 -36.23 19.45 9.45
CA LEU A 489 -37.15 18.92 8.45
C LEU A 489 -37.22 19.93 7.27
N ASN A 490 -36.89 19.48 6.05
CA ASN A 490 -37.06 20.25 4.82
C ASN A 490 -38.41 20.98 4.88
N ASP A 491 -38.47 22.29 4.61
CA ASP A 491 -39.72 23.09 4.66
C ASP A 491 -40.92 22.37 3.99
N SER A 492 -40.64 21.58 2.94
CA SER A 492 -41.63 20.78 2.22
C SER A 492 -42.08 19.54 3.00
N PHE A 493 -41.16 18.86 3.69
CA PHE A 493 -41.47 17.76 4.60
C PHE A 493 -42.22 18.26 5.82
N GLU A 494 -41.77 19.38 6.44
CA GLU A 494 -42.48 20.02 7.57
C GLU A 494 -43.92 20.35 7.23
N LYS A 495 -44.16 21.00 6.10
CA LYS A 495 -45.52 21.34 5.65
C LYS A 495 -46.39 20.10 5.43
N LEU A 496 -45.81 19.00 4.92
CA LEU A 496 -46.52 17.75 4.72
C LEU A 496 -46.91 17.11 6.06
N VAL A 497 -45.95 17.01 6.99
CA VAL A 497 -46.20 16.37 8.28
C VAL A 497 -46.99 17.25 9.24
N SER A 498 -46.93 18.57 9.12
CA SER A 498 -47.76 19.52 9.89
C SER A 498 -49.15 19.75 9.27
N SER A 499 -49.48 19.09 8.15
CA SER A 499 -50.79 19.22 7.51
C SER A 499 -51.89 18.55 8.34
N LYS A 500 -53.14 19.03 8.22
CA LYS A 500 -54.32 18.41 8.87
C LYS A 500 -54.60 16.99 8.38
N ASP A 501 -53.90 16.52 7.36
CA ASP A 501 -54.04 15.20 6.77
C ASP A 501 -53.09 14.17 7.35
N ALA A 502 -51.96 14.60 7.92
CA ALA A 502 -51.07 13.77 8.72
C ALA A 502 -51.73 13.51 10.08
N VAL A 503 -52.09 12.25 10.33
CA VAL A 503 -52.88 11.87 11.51
C VAL A 503 -52.05 11.18 12.58
N ALA A 504 -50.90 10.61 12.22
CA ALA A 504 -49.94 10.08 13.19
C ALA A 504 -48.51 10.07 12.64
N GLY A 505 -47.54 10.29 13.53
CA GLY A 505 -46.11 10.14 13.29
C GLY A 505 -45.44 9.46 14.48
N PHE A 506 -44.63 8.43 14.23
CA PHE A 506 -43.89 7.71 15.26
C PHE A 506 -42.45 7.52 14.82
N THR A 507 -41.49 7.86 15.68
CA THR A 507 -40.07 7.57 15.42
C THR A 507 -39.63 6.37 16.26
N PHE A 508 -38.97 5.41 15.60
CA PHE A 508 -38.48 4.19 16.23
C PHE A 508 -36.96 4.19 16.15
N ASN A 509 -36.29 3.97 17.29
CA ASN A 509 -34.84 3.96 17.42
C ASN A 509 -34.36 2.62 17.97
N GLY A 510 -34.36 1.57 17.13
CA GLY A 510 -33.62 0.35 17.46
C GLY A 510 -34.25 -0.95 17.00
N ASN A 511 -33.73 -2.02 17.59
CA ASN A 511 -34.15 -3.40 17.37
C ASN A 511 -35.53 -3.62 18.04
N LEU A 512 -36.45 -4.31 17.36
CA LEU A 512 -37.78 -4.64 17.88
C LEU A 512 -37.70 -5.42 19.22
N SER A 513 -36.63 -6.18 19.45
CA SER A 513 -36.39 -6.84 20.74
C SER A 513 -36.08 -5.87 21.90
N ASN A 514 -35.59 -4.66 21.59
CA ASN A 514 -35.27 -3.60 22.57
C ASN A 514 -36.31 -2.47 22.62
N ALA A 515 -37.29 -2.47 21.71
CA ALA A 515 -38.38 -1.48 21.66
C ALA A 515 -39.31 -1.52 22.89
N VAL A 516 -39.14 -2.53 23.75
CA VAL A 516 -39.82 -2.64 25.05
C VAL A 516 -39.16 -1.77 26.14
N LYS A 517 -37.87 -1.38 25.98
CA LYS A 517 -37.13 -0.51 26.92
C LYS A 517 -37.04 0.95 26.48
N ASN A 518 -36.87 1.20 25.18
CA ASN A 518 -36.75 2.54 24.59
C ASN A 518 -37.87 2.73 23.55
N GLY A 519 -39.13 2.57 23.96
CA GLY A 519 -40.30 2.58 23.07
C GLY A 519 -40.40 3.81 22.16
N PRO A 520 -41.28 3.79 21.14
CA PRO A 520 -41.42 4.91 20.21
C PRO A 520 -41.67 6.22 20.97
N GLU A 521 -40.90 7.26 20.65
CA GLU A 521 -41.29 8.62 21.01
C GLU A 521 -42.48 8.98 20.10
N ALA A 522 -43.67 8.96 20.69
CA ALA A 522 -44.89 9.37 20.02
C ALA A 522 -44.99 10.90 20.08
N GLU A 523 -44.88 11.57 18.93
CA GLU A 523 -45.27 12.98 18.78
C GLU A 523 -46.65 13.01 18.09
N PRO A 524 -47.75 13.16 18.84
CA PRO A 524 -49.07 13.32 18.23
C PRO A 524 -49.13 14.68 17.54
N ILE A 525 -49.08 14.68 16.20
CA ILE A 525 -49.15 15.88 15.37
C ILE A 525 -50.55 16.53 15.44
N ALA A 526 -51.59 15.78 15.84
CA ALA A 526 -52.96 16.28 16.04
C ALA A 526 -53.56 15.85 17.38
N ALA A 527 -54.26 16.77 18.05
CA ALA A 527 -54.85 16.59 19.38
C ALA A 527 -55.90 15.45 19.50
N SER A 528 -56.35 14.88 18.38
CA SER A 528 -57.35 13.80 18.31
C SER A 528 -56.77 12.39 18.40
N PHE A 529 -55.45 12.21 18.38
CA PHE A 529 -54.81 10.90 18.53
C PHE A 529 -54.52 10.61 20.01
N ARG A 530 -55.48 9.98 20.70
CA ARG A 530 -55.26 9.42 22.04
C ARG A 530 -55.48 7.92 21.99
N PHE A 531 -54.52 7.19 22.55
CA PHE A 531 -54.68 5.76 22.82
C PHE A 531 -55.86 5.54 23.78
N GLU A 532 -56.70 4.54 23.52
CA GLU A 532 -57.51 3.93 24.58
C GLU A 532 -56.51 3.32 25.60
N LYS A 533 -56.70 3.64 26.88
CA LYS A 533 -55.74 3.42 27.98
C LYS A 533 -55.29 1.98 28.20
N ASP A 534 -55.79 1.02 27.44
CA ASP A 534 -55.59 -0.40 27.72
C ASP A 534 -54.37 -1.01 27.04
N ASN A 535 -53.63 -0.31 26.16
CA ASN A 535 -52.47 -0.89 25.45
C ASN A 535 -51.40 0.12 24.99
N ILE A 536 -50.70 0.79 25.91
CA ILE A 536 -49.53 1.64 25.58
C ILE A 536 -48.31 1.22 26.40
N LEU A 537 -47.17 1.08 25.73
CA LEU A 537 -45.84 1.01 26.31
C LEU A 537 -45.50 2.36 26.97
N CYS A 538 -45.33 2.38 28.31
CA CYS A 538 -44.82 3.52 29.05
C CYS A 538 -43.57 3.14 29.86
N ALA A 539 -42.66 4.12 30.02
CA ALA A 539 -41.29 3.96 30.52
C ALA A 539 -41.17 3.66 32.04
N ASP A 540 -42.25 3.66 32.83
CA ASP A 540 -42.14 3.65 34.30
C ASP A 540 -42.85 2.47 35.01
N GLY A 541 -42.86 1.30 34.36
CA GLY A 541 -43.00 0.01 35.05
C GLY A 541 -44.37 -0.32 35.67
N MET A 542 -45.27 -0.91 34.89
CA MET A 542 -45.97 -2.16 35.28
C MET A 542 -46.70 -2.85 34.11
N VAL A 543 -46.45 -4.17 34.04
CA VAL A 543 -47.08 -5.34 33.38
C VAL A 543 -47.47 -5.32 31.89
N LEU A 544 -46.79 -6.26 31.19
CA LEU A 544 -47.09 -6.98 29.96
C LEU A 544 -48.56 -7.30 29.68
N GLU A 545 -48.96 -7.24 28.43
CA GLU A 545 -49.54 -8.42 27.79
C GLU A 545 -49.08 -8.50 26.34
N SER A 546 -48.50 -9.65 25.97
CA SER A 546 -48.54 -10.08 24.58
C SER A 546 -49.97 -9.88 24.10
N ASN A 547 -50.16 -9.34 22.89
CA ASN A 547 -51.41 -9.48 22.17
C ASN A 547 -51.90 -10.94 22.40
N PRO A 548 -53.19 -11.24 22.68
CA PRO A 548 -53.64 -12.56 23.17
C PRO A 548 -53.29 -13.76 22.25
N ASP A 549 -52.62 -13.50 21.13
CA ASP A 549 -52.03 -14.43 20.17
C ASP A 549 -50.48 -14.60 20.27
N GLY A 550 -49.79 -14.05 21.28
CA GLY A 550 -48.36 -14.31 21.56
C GLY A 550 -47.35 -13.56 20.69
N LYS A 551 -47.70 -12.38 20.16
CA LYS A 551 -46.89 -11.60 19.20
C LYS A 551 -46.36 -10.29 19.78
N ASN A 552 -45.15 -9.87 19.39
CA ASN A 552 -44.57 -8.56 19.68
C ASN A 552 -45.12 -7.55 18.66
N GLY A 553 -45.64 -6.39 19.09
CA GLY A 553 -46.26 -5.37 18.22
C GLY A 553 -47.37 -4.58 18.91
N PHE A 554 -48.02 -3.63 18.21
CA PHE A 554 -49.22 -2.97 18.72
C PHE A 554 -50.32 -2.86 17.64
N LYS A 555 -51.57 -2.99 18.09
CA LYS A 555 -52.77 -2.94 17.25
C LYS A 555 -53.58 -1.72 17.65
N LEU A 556 -53.77 -0.77 16.73
CA LEU A 556 -54.46 0.48 17.01
C LEU A 556 -55.79 0.54 16.25
N LYS A 557 -56.91 0.63 16.97
CA LYS A 557 -58.17 1.04 16.35
C LYS A 557 -58.18 2.56 16.34
N THR A 558 -58.03 3.13 15.16
CA THR A 558 -57.68 4.55 15.05
C THR A 558 -58.89 5.49 15.05
N GLY A 559 -60.08 4.95 14.74
CA GLY A 559 -61.28 5.75 14.50
C GLY A 559 -61.15 6.72 13.31
N ILE A 560 -60.08 6.62 12.51
CA ILE A 560 -59.83 7.53 11.39
C ILE A 560 -60.74 7.16 10.22
N ASP A 561 -61.49 8.15 9.74
CA ASP A 561 -62.32 8.00 8.56
C ASP A 561 -61.53 8.27 7.26
N PHE A 562 -61.03 7.19 6.65
CA PHE A 562 -60.25 7.23 5.40
C PHE A 562 -61.08 7.51 4.13
N ARG A 563 -62.10 8.40 4.19
CA ARG A 563 -63.03 8.68 3.08
C ARG A 563 -62.35 9.11 1.79
N ASP A 564 -61.29 9.90 1.89
CA ASP A 564 -60.64 10.55 0.75
C ASP A 564 -59.34 9.83 0.33
N GLY A 565 -59.17 8.59 0.77
CA GLY A 565 -57.96 7.79 0.62
C GLY A 565 -57.23 7.57 1.94
N ALA A 566 -56.08 6.93 1.88
CA ALA A 566 -55.21 6.75 3.04
C ALA A 566 -53.78 6.48 2.61
N ALA A 567 -52.81 6.85 3.43
CA ALA A 567 -51.44 6.42 3.22
C ALA A 567 -50.78 6.07 4.54
N ALA A 568 -49.95 5.03 4.53
CA ALA A 568 -49.13 4.68 5.68
C ALA A 568 -47.75 4.25 5.20
N SER A 569 -46.72 4.88 5.75
CA SER A 569 -45.32 4.70 5.35
C SER A 569 -44.47 4.35 6.56
N PHE A 570 -43.52 3.42 6.42
CA PHE A 570 -42.55 3.13 7.46
C PHE A 570 -41.19 2.67 6.92
N TRP A 571 -40.17 2.72 7.77
CA TRP A 571 -38.84 2.20 7.48
C TRP A 571 -38.57 0.87 8.18
N PHE A 572 -37.88 -0.04 7.48
CA PHE A 572 -37.50 -1.34 8.01
C PHE A 572 -36.06 -1.72 7.63
N ARG A 573 -35.27 -2.25 8.57
CA ARG A 573 -33.97 -2.88 8.30
C ARG A 573 -33.90 -4.26 8.92
N LYS A 574 -33.25 -5.18 8.20
CA LYS A 574 -33.03 -6.57 8.59
C LYS A 574 -31.56 -6.83 8.95
N ASN A 575 -31.25 -7.45 10.09
CA ASN A 575 -29.90 -7.91 10.43
C ASN A 575 -29.71 -9.40 10.04
N PRO A 576 -28.64 -9.75 9.29
CA PRO A 576 -28.39 -11.13 8.86
C PRO A 576 -27.97 -12.09 9.99
N THR A 577 -27.32 -11.63 11.08
CA THR A 577 -26.78 -12.53 12.11
C THR A 577 -27.83 -13.19 13.01
N THR A 578 -29.06 -12.67 13.05
CA THR A 578 -30.13 -13.21 13.91
C THR A 578 -31.06 -14.20 13.19
N GLY A 579 -30.80 -14.51 11.92
CA GLY A 579 -31.57 -15.47 11.12
C GLY A 579 -32.94 -14.93 10.66
N SER A 580 -33.30 -15.21 9.41
CA SER A 580 -34.52 -14.73 8.73
C SER A 580 -35.86 -15.26 9.29
N ARG A 581 -36.07 -15.31 10.62
CA ARG A 581 -37.16 -16.08 11.26
C ARG A 581 -38.26 -15.22 11.91
N TYR A 582 -38.59 -14.06 11.33
CA TYR A 582 -39.75 -13.26 11.75
C TYR A 582 -40.95 -13.52 10.83
N ASP A 583 -42.10 -13.83 11.43
CA ASP A 583 -43.37 -14.10 10.74
C ASP A 583 -44.48 -13.20 11.32
N GLY A 584 -45.21 -12.48 10.47
CA GLY A 584 -46.34 -11.66 10.91
C GLY A 584 -46.71 -10.49 10.01
N VAL A 585 -47.45 -9.54 10.56
CA VAL A 585 -47.90 -8.32 9.88
C VAL A 585 -46.99 -7.17 10.31
N LEU A 586 -46.26 -6.61 9.36
CA LEU A 586 -45.43 -5.41 9.60
C LEU A 586 -46.28 -4.15 9.66
N LEU A 587 -47.25 -4.03 8.75
CA LEU A 587 -48.20 -2.93 8.70
C LEU A 587 -49.50 -3.40 8.05
N ALA A 588 -50.65 -3.01 8.60
CA ALA A 588 -51.94 -3.13 7.95
C ALA A 588 -52.71 -1.81 8.05
N LEU A 589 -53.27 -1.38 6.92
CA LEU A 589 -54.17 -0.24 6.82
C LEU A 589 -55.49 -0.74 6.20
N GLY A 590 -56.49 -0.90 7.06
CA GLY A 590 -57.71 -1.63 6.75
C GLY A 590 -57.44 -3.09 6.36
N ASP A 591 -57.96 -3.52 5.21
CA ASP A 591 -57.74 -4.87 4.66
C ASP A 591 -56.40 -4.99 3.90
N SER A 592 -55.66 -3.88 3.70
CA SER A 592 -54.38 -3.86 2.98
C SER A 592 -53.21 -4.11 3.93
N LYS A 593 -52.34 -5.09 3.65
CA LYS A 593 -51.31 -5.56 4.58
C LYS A 593 -49.95 -5.75 3.92
N ILE A 594 -48.90 -5.40 4.66
CA ILE A 594 -47.52 -5.80 4.41
C ILE A 594 -47.17 -6.83 5.49
N SER A 595 -46.90 -8.05 5.06
CA SER A 595 -46.53 -9.16 5.94
C SER A 595 -45.13 -9.67 5.62
N VAL A 596 -44.49 -10.26 6.62
CA VAL A 596 -43.24 -10.99 6.44
C VAL A 596 -43.46 -12.44 6.81
N ASN A 597 -42.90 -13.35 6.01
CA ASN A 597 -42.76 -14.74 6.41
C ASN A 597 -41.39 -15.27 5.94
N TRP A 598 -40.59 -15.77 6.88
CA TRP A 598 -39.19 -16.20 6.70
C TRP A 598 -38.29 -15.16 6.00
N GLY A 599 -38.52 -13.87 6.27
CA GLY A 599 -37.76 -12.77 5.66
C GLY A 599 -38.13 -12.45 4.20
N LEU A 600 -39.16 -13.09 3.64
CA LEU A 600 -39.83 -12.69 2.40
C LEU A 600 -41.02 -11.78 2.72
N PHE A 601 -41.10 -10.66 2.02
CA PHE A 601 -42.12 -9.64 2.23
C PHE A 601 -43.27 -9.88 1.27
N TYR A 602 -44.50 -9.82 1.77
CA TYR A 602 -45.73 -10.12 1.05
C TYR A 602 -46.72 -8.96 1.14
N PHE A 603 -47.32 -8.60 0.01
CA PHE A 603 -48.33 -7.56 -0.11
C PHE A 603 -49.71 -8.20 -0.30
N MET A 604 -50.67 -7.83 0.54
CA MET A 604 -51.96 -8.51 0.62
C MET A 604 -53.14 -7.53 0.67
N LEU A 605 -54.27 -7.94 0.10
CA LEU A 605 -55.58 -7.33 0.31
C LEU A 605 -56.54 -8.43 0.81
N GLY A 606 -56.99 -8.35 2.07
CA GLY A 606 -57.76 -9.41 2.71
C GLY A 606 -56.96 -10.71 2.82
N ARG A 607 -57.38 -11.76 2.09
CA ARG A 607 -56.66 -13.04 1.95
C ARG A 607 -55.89 -13.18 0.63
N GLN A 608 -56.02 -12.22 -0.28
CA GLN A 608 -55.40 -12.27 -1.59
C GLN A 608 -53.95 -11.77 -1.53
N ARG A 609 -53.02 -12.55 -2.12
CA ARG A 609 -51.58 -12.25 -2.21
C ARG A 609 -51.20 -12.11 -3.68
N VAL A 610 -50.50 -11.03 -4.05
CA VAL A 610 -50.19 -10.73 -5.46
C VAL A 610 -48.69 -10.58 -5.74
N GLY A 611 -47.84 -10.39 -4.72
CA GLY A 611 -46.40 -10.25 -4.93
C GLY A 611 -45.56 -10.58 -3.71
N TRP A 612 -44.26 -10.75 -3.94
CA TRP A 612 -43.25 -10.83 -2.89
C TRP A 612 -42.00 -10.05 -3.27
N GLN A 613 -41.29 -9.52 -2.27
CA GLN A 613 -40.03 -8.80 -2.46
C GLN A 613 -38.98 -9.34 -1.50
N ARG A 614 -37.76 -9.56 -2.02
CA ARG A 614 -36.57 -9.75 -1.18
C ARG A 614 -35.89 -8.39 -1.02
N ILE A 615 -35.58 -8.03 0.23
CA ILE A 615 -34.83 -6.82 0.56
C ILE A 615 -33.39 -7.19 0.89
N ARG A 616 -32.48 -6.21 0.83
CA ARG A 616 -31.06 -6.41 1.13
C ARG A 616 -30.86 -6.47 2.65
N ASP A 617 -29.97 -7.37 3.07
CA ASP A 617 -29.61 -7.50 4.48
C ASP A 617 -28.79 -6.27 4.91
N ASN A 618 -28.98 -5.81 6.15
CA ASN A 618 -28.40 -4.61 6.77
C ASN A 618 -28.72 -3.26 6.12
N ASP A 619 -29.48 -3.25 5.03
CA ASP A 619 -30.00 -2.03 4.43
C ASP A 619 -31.34 -1.63 5.04
N TRP A 620 -31.57 -0.31 5.04
CA TRP A 620 -32.87 0.24 5.35
C TRP A 620 -33.70 0.34 4.09
N HIS A 621 -34.92 -0.17 4.19
CA HIS A 621 -35.89 -0.17 3.11
C HIS A 621 -37.13 0.62 3.53
N HIS A 622 -37.64 1.43 2.61
CA HIS A 622 -38.86 2.21 2.81
C HIS A 622 -40.04 1.42 2.28
N PHE A 623 -41.10 1.33 3.09
CA PHE A 623 -42.36 0.71 2.72
C PHE A 623 -43.48 1.74 2.77
N LEU A 624 -44.36 1.72 1.77
CA LEU A 624 -45.52 2.60 1.72
C LEU A 624 -46.74 1.85 1.17
N ILE A 625 -47.87 1.97 1.88
CA ILE A 625 -49.21 1.62 1.40
C ILE A 625 -49.91 2.94 1.04
N ASN A 626 -50.36 3.09 -0.20
CA ASN A 626 -51.06 4.27 -0.68
C ASN A 626 -52.42 3.84 -1.27
N ILE A 627 -53.51 4.32 -0.69
CA ILE A 627 -54.88 3.94 -1.01
C ILE A 627 -55.60 5.16 -1.61
N PHE A 628 -56.08 5.01 -2.84
CA PHE A 628 -56.82 6.01 -3.60
C PHE A 628 -58.32 5.74 -3.52
N ALA A 629 -59.11 6.77 -3.26
CA ALA A 629 -60.57 6.76 -3.39
C ALA A 629 -60.94 7.09 -4.84
N GLY A 630 -61.68 6.21 -5.52
CA GLY A 630 -62.15 6.44 -6.90
C GLY A 630 -63.57 7.00 -6.96
N ALA A 631 -63.86 7.76 -8.02
CA ALA A 631 -65.11 8.49 -8.21
C ALA A 631 -66.38 7.61 -8.35
N ASN A 632 -66.21 6.32 -8.68
CA ASN A 632 -67.31 5.38 -8.96
C ASN A 632 -67.50 4.31 -7.86
N GLY A 633 -66.94 4.53 -6.67
CA GLY A 633 -66.96 3.56 -5.57
C GLY A 633 -65.91 2.44 -5.66
N GLU A 634 -65.04 2.48 -6.68
CA GLU A 634 -63.85 1.63 -6.78
C GLU A 634 -62.67 2.27 -6.04
N TRP A 635 -61.96 1.47 -5.26
CA TRP A 635 -60.78 1.84 -4.49
C TRP A 635 -59.57 1.14 -5.06
N GLN A 636 -58.41 1.79 -4.96
CA GLN A 636 -57.14 1.25 -5.44
C GLN A 636 -56.10 1.32 -4.32
N THR A 637 -55.42 0.21 -4.03
CA THR A 637 -54.28 0.19 -3.12
C THR A 637 -53.02 -0.10 -3.91
N VAL A 638 -52.00 0.75 -3.73
CA VAL A 638 -50.68 0.58 -4.32
C VAL A 638 -49.63 0.45 -3.20
N PHE A 639 -48.74 -0.51 -3.35
CA PHE A 639 -47.63 -0.76 -2.43
C PHE A 639 -46.32 -0.33 -3.08
N TYR A 640 -45.49 0.38 -2.33
CA TYR A 640 -44.15 0.78 -2.75
C TYR A 640 -43.10 0.21 -1.81
N VAL A 641 -41.96 -0.17 -2.38
CA VAL A 641 -40.71 -0.48 -1.68
C VAL A 641 -39.62 0.38 -2.29
N ASP A 642 -38.93 1.17 -1.45
CA ASP A 642 -37.87 2.11 -1.88
C ASP A 642 -38.30 3.04 -3.03
N GLY A 643 -39.55 3.52 -2.97
CA GLY A 643 -40.14 4.38 -4.01
C GLY A 643 -40.60 3.64 -5.27
N VAL A 644 -40.30 2.34 -5.42
CA VAL A 644 -40.70 1.52 -6.56
C VAL A 644 -42.05 0.86 -6.30
N GLN A 645 -43.01 1.06 -7.22
CA GLN A 645 -44.31 0.37 -7.17
C GLN A 645 -44.10 -1.14 -7.29
N THR A 646 -44.50 -1.89 -6.26
CA THR A 646 -44.24 -3.32 -6.15
C THR A 646 -45.51 -4.15 -6.31
N ALA A 647 -46.68 -3.63 -5.91
CA ALA A 647 -47.96 -4.30 -6.08
C ALA A 647 -49.13 -3.31 -6.17
N GLU A 648 -50.23 -3.74 -6.79
CA GLU A 648 -51.45 -2.96 -6.96
C GLU A 648 -52.69 -3.85 -6.83
N PHE A 649 -53.73 -3.34 -6.16
CA PHE A 649 -55.03 -4.00 -6.03
C PHE A 649 -56.17 -3.02 -6.29
N LYS A 650 -57.22 -3.47 -6.97
CA LYS A 650 -58.50 -2.74 -7.07
C LYS A 650 -59.57 -3.47 -6.27
N HIS A 651 -60.43 -2.73 -5.58
CA HIS A 651 -61.47 -3.30 -4.76
C HIS A 651 -62.65 -2.35 -4.59
N ARG A 652 -63.86 -2.90 -4.35
CA ARG A 652 -65.09 -2.09 -4.24
C ARG A 652 -65.48 -1.74 -2.81
N LYS A 653 -64.78 -2.31 -1.83
CA LYS A 653 -65.12 -2.16 -0.42
C LYS A 653 -64.24 -1.09 0.18
N LYS A 654 -64.83 -0.06 0.78
CA LYS A 654 -64.08 0.96 1.51
C LYS A 654 -63.13 0.29 2.55
N PRO A 655 -61.86 0.73 2.65
CA PRO A 655 -60.95 0.24 3.68
C PRO A 655 -61.52 0.48 5.09
N SER A 656 -61.33 -0.47 5.99
CA SER A 656 -61.67 -0.25 7.40
C SER A 656 -60.72 0.76 8.05
N ASP A 657 -61.19 1.40 9.12
CA ASP A 657 -60.50 2.41 9.94
C ASP A 657 -59.43 1.82 10.90
N GLN A 658 -58.93 0.62 10.57
CA GLN A 658 -58.04 -0.17 11.41
C GLN A 658 -56.57 -0.04 10.98
N LEU A 659 -55.68 0.20 11.95
CA LEU A 659 -54.23 0.20 11.77
C LEU A 659 -53.60 -0.92 12.61
N VAL A 660 -52.77 -1.76 12.01
CA VAL A 660 -51.95 -2.73 12.74
C VAL A 660 -50.51 -2.45 12.42
N PHE A 661 -49.63 -2.34 13.42
CA PHE A 661 -48.21 -2.11 13.18
C PHE A 661 -47.34 -3.09 13.98
N ALA A 662 -46.35 -3.64 13.29
CA ALA A 662 -45.34 -4.53 13.82
C ALA A 662 -45.89 -5.75 14.58
N ASN A 663 -47.03 -6.33 14.21
CA ASN A 663 -47.62 -7.52 14.84
C ASN A 663 -46.95 -8.84 14.36
N ILE A 664 -45.83 -9.20 15.00
CA ILE A 664 -44.91 -10.29 14.58
C ILE A 664 -44.76 -11.35 15.69
N GLY A 665 -44.83 -12.64 15.34
CA GLY A 665 -44.75 -13.76 16.28
C GLY A 665 -43.35 -14.05 16.83
N ASN A 666 -43.30 -14.48 18.09
CA ASN A 666 -42.09 -14.66 18.89
C ASN A 666 -41.47 -16.06 18.73
N ILE A 667 -40.27 -16.12 18.14
CA ILE A 667 -39.14 -16.84 18.74
C ILE A 667 -37.78 -16.15 18.47
N ASN A 668 -37.67 -15.13 17.59
CA ASN A 668 -36.43 -14.37 17.35
C ASN A 668 -36.70 -13.01 16.64
N CYS A 669 -37.41 -12.06 17.27
CA CYS A 669 -37.58 -10.71 16.70
C CYS A 669 -36.28 -9.86 16.73
N GLY A 670 -35.19 -10.39 17.32
CA GLY A 670 -33.88 -9.75 17.27
C GLY A 670 -33.44 -9.53 15.83
N GLY A 671 -33.04 -8.31 15.50
CA GLY A 671 -32.53 -7.96 14.17
C GLY A 671 -33.55 -7.39 13.18
N ALA A 672 -34.83 -7.25 13.56
CA ALA A 672 -35.77 -6.40 12.85
C ALA A 672 -35.72 -4.97 13.43
N TYR A 673 -35.37 -3.98 12.62
CA TYR A 673 -35.28 -2.58 13.02
C TYR A 673 -36.38 -1.80 12.31
N PHE A 674 -37.13 -1.00 13.07
CA PHE A 674 -38.11 -0.08 12.52
C PHE A 674 -37.58 1.36 12.64
N GLY A 675 -37.89 2.18 11.65
CA GLY A 675 -37.67 3.62 11.66
C GLY A 675 -39.02 4.35 11.60
N ARG A 676 -39.03 5.61 11.18
CA ARG A 676 -40.23 6.47 11.20
C ARG A 676 -41.46 5.83 10.54
N LEU A 677 -42.60 5.82 11.22
CA LEU A 677 -43.95 5.49 10.71
C LEU A 677 -44.76 6.79 10.56
N MET A 678 -45.38 7.00 9.41
CA MET A 678 -46.28 8.12 9.14
C MET A 678 -47.62 7.60 8.62
N VAL A 679 -48.72 8.19 9.08
CA VAL A 679 -50.08 7.83 8.65
C VAL A 679 -50.84 9.08 8.22
N PHE A 680 -51.52 9.00 7.08
CA PHE A 680 -52.28 10.08 6.46
C PHE A 680 -53.71 9.63 6.15
N LYS A 681 -54.67 10.54 6.29
CA LYS A 681 -56.09 10.29 5.98
C LYS A 681 -56.48 10.52 4.51
N ARG A 682 -55.48 10.62 3.63
CA ARG A 682 -55.61 10.73 2.18
C ARG A 682 -54.45 10.01 1.49
N SER A 683 -54.57 9.82 0.18
CA SER A 683 -53.44 9.36 -0.64
C SER A 683 -52.34 10.41 -0.77
N LEU A 684 -51.09 9.96 -0.97
CA LEU A 684 -49.93 10.81 -1.24
C LEU A 684 -49.62 10.88 -2.74
N ASN A 685 -49.33 12.10 -3.22
CA ASN A 685 -48.83 12.31 -4.59
C ASN A 685 -47.35 11.94 -4.70
N GLU A 686 -46.79 11.95 -5.92
CA GLU A 686 -45.41 11.50 -6.17
C GLU A 686 -44.35 12.25 -5.37
N ARG A 687 -44.44 13.59 -5.29
CA ARG A 687 -43.49 14.41 -4.53
C ARG A 687 -43.56 14.11 -3.04
N GLU A 688 -44.77 13.95 -2.50
CA GLU A 688 -44.99 13.61 -1.09
C GLU A 688 -44.50 12.20 -0.74
N ARG A 689 -44.62 11.23 -1.66
CA ARG A 689 -44.06 9.88 -1.49
C ARG A 689 -42.54 9.91 -1.37
N VAL A 690 -41.87 10.74 -2.17
CA VAL A 690 -40.41 10.93 -2.09
C VAL A 690 -40.03 11.53 -0.74
N LEU A 691 -40.76 12.54 -0.27
CA LEU A 691 -40.52 13.18 1.03
C LEU A 691 -40.62 12.19 2.20
N VAL A 692 -41.68 11.37 2.26
CA VAL A 692 -41.82 10.36 3.33
C VAL A 692 -40.81 9.19 3.20
N ALA A 693 -40.16 9.07 2.05
CA ALA A 693 -39.07 8.13 1.77
C ALA A 693 -37.67 8.73 2.02
N GLU A 694 -37.56 9.87 2.70
CA GLU A 694 -36.27 10.34 3.23
C GLU A 694 -36.01 9.71 4.61
N LYS A 695 -34.94 8.92 4.72
CA LYS A 695 -34.52 8.33 5.99
C LYS A 695 -33.61 9.27 6.73
N ILE A 696 -34.03 9.73 7.91
CA ILE A 696 -33.20 10.61 8.73
C ILE A 696 -33.04 9.98 10.13
N PRO A 697 -31.88 9.37 10.45
CA PRO A 697 -31.63 8.84 11.80
C PRO A 697 -31.44 9.99 12.80
N GLU A 698 -31.96 9.84 14.03
CA GLU A 698 -31.89 10.88 15.08
C GLU A 698 -30.45 11.24 15.47
N LYS A 699 -29.59 10.23 15.51
CA LYS A 699 -28.15 10.37 15.70
C LYS A 699 -27.40 9.78 14.51
N ILE A 700 -26.38 10.49 14.07
CA ILE A 700 -25.44 10.05 13.04
C ILE A 700 -24.03 9.98 13.62
N PRO A 701 -23.13 9.16 13.06
CA PRO A 701 -21.72 9.24 13.41
C PRO A 701 -21.22 10.67 13.21
N PHE A 702 -20.52 11.20 14.21
CA PHE A 702 -19.86 12.49 14.11
C PHE A 702 -18.72 12.37 13.11
N LYS A 703 -18.78 13.18 12.05
CA LYS A 703 -17.79 13.16 10.98
C LYS A 703 -17.06 14.49 10.90
N LEU A 704 -15.74 14.40 10.83
CA LEU A 704 -14.86 15.51 10.49
C LEU A 704 -14.77 15.64 8.98
N GLN A 705 -14.90 16.87 8.49
CA GLN A 705 -14.60 17.21 7.11
C GLN A 705 -13.10 17.52 7.01
N ALA A 706 -12.31 16.45 6.90
CA ALA A 706 -10.86 16.54 6.80
C ALA A 706 -10.37 15.78 5.56
N SER A 707 -9.38 16.35 4.87
CA SER A 707 -8.79 15.81 3.65
C SER A 707 -7.31 16.20 3.56
N GLY A 708 -6.57 15.60 2.63
CA GLY A 708 -5.12 15.75 2.53
C GLY A 708 -4.41 14.60 3.21
N GLY A 709 -3.13 14.80 3.55
CA GLY A 709 -2.31 13.71 4.06
C GLY A 709 -1.89 12.74 2.96
N HIS A 710 -1.39 11.59 3.39
CA HIS A 710 -0.90 10.54 2.50
C HIS A 710 -1.46 9.18 2.93
N HIS A 711 -1.69 8.31 1.97
CA HIS A 711 -1.83 6.88 2.21
C HIS A 711 -0.52 6.36 2.78
N ASP A 712 -0.63 5.55 3.83
CA ASP A 712 0.54 5.16 4.60
C ASP A 712 1.48 4.29 3.80
N ALA A 713 0.92 3.31 3.10
CA ALA A 713 1.71 2.26 2.50
C ALA A 713 1.11 1.73 1.20
N GLY A 714 1.15 0.41 1.01
CA GLY A 714 0.62 -0.21 -0.19
C GLY A 714 -0.91 -0.27 -0.23
N ASP A 715 -1.60 0.11 0.83
CA ASP A 715 -3.06 0.19 0.93
C ASP A 715 -3.56 1.65 0.86
N TYR A 716 -4.87 1.84 0.97
CA TYR A 716 -5.48 3.18 1.03
C TYR A 716 -5.87 3.59 2.43
N ASN A 717 -5.34 2.89 3.43
CA ASN A 717 -5.61 3.20 4.80
C ASN A 717 -5.15 4.63 5.07
N PRO A 718 -6.02 5.52 5.57
CA PRO A 718 -5.69 6.92 5.72
C PRO A 718 -4.79 7.14 6.94
N ARG A 719 -3.84 6.26 7.30
CA ARG A 719 -3.02 6.44 8.51
C ARG A 719 -2.23 7.72 8.39
N SER A 720 -2.66 8.75 9.13
CA SER A 720 -2.09 10.07 8.99
C SER A 720 -0.68 10.10 9.57
N ARG A 721 0.32 10.20 8.70
CA ARG A 721 1.74 10.28 9.06
C ARG A 721 2.19 11.73 9.14
N ILE A 722 2.08 12.33 10.32
CA ILE A 722 2.59 13.70 10.57
C ILE A 722 4.12 13.76 10.38
N GLU A 723 4.79 12.62 10.52
CA GLU A 723 6.22 12.46 10.34
C GLU A 723 6.69 12.90 8.95
N VAL A 724 5.84 12.76 7.91
CA VAL A 724 6.17 13.27 6.57
C VAL A 724 6.43 14.77 6.61
N ALA A 725 5.57 15.54 7.28
CA ALA A 725 5.74 16.98 7.39
C ALA A 725 7.01 17.35 8.17
N GLN A 726 7.22 16.69 9.31
CA GLN A 726 8.37 16.93 10.19
C GLN A 726 9.70 16.68 9.47
N VAL A 727 9.81 15.58 8.73
CA VAL A 727 11.03 15.21 8.01
C VAL A 727 11.32 16.18 6.86
N LEU A 728 10.31 16.52 6.06
CA LEU A 728 10.48 17.38 4.89
C LEU A 728 10.74 18.85 5.28
N MET A 729 10.09 19.35 6.34
CA MET A 729 10.39 20.68 6.87
C MET A 729 11.79 20.75 7.50
N ASN A 730 12.23 19.71 8.21
CA ASN A 730 13.61 19.63 8.71
C ASN A 730 14.62 19.63 7.57
N ALA A 731 14.39 18.84 6.52
CA ALA A 731 15.25 18.84 5.33
C ALA A 731 15.38 20.25 4.74
N TYR A 732 14.27 20.96 4.60
CA TYR A 732 14.24 22.34 4.12
C TYR A 732 15.04 23.29 5.04
N GLU A 733 14.81 23.26 6.36
CA GLU A 733 15.48 24.19 7.29
C GLU A 733 16.99 23.93 7.43
N MET A 734 17.42 22.67 7.27
CA MET A 734 18.84 22.31 7.34
C MET A 734 19.64 22.82 6.14
N THR A 735 19.06 22.75 4.93
CA THR A 735 19.73 23.17 3.68
C THR A 735 18.77 23.91 2.74
N PRO A 736 18.26 25.10 3.13
CA PRO A 736 17.20 25.79 2.40
C PRO A 736 17.61 26.22 0.99
N GLN A 737 18.91 26.42 0.75
CA GLN A 737 19.46 26.80 -0.55
C GLN A 737 19.33 25.71 -1.63
N LYS A 738 19.01 24.47 -1.25
CA LYS A 738 18.85 23.32 -2.17
C LYS A 738 17.42 23.13 -2.68
N PHE A 739 16.46 23.84 -2.07
CA PHE A 739 15.03 23.65 -2.31
C PHE A 739 14.39 24.95 -2.77
N TYR A 740 13.55 24.86 -3.78
CA TYR A 740 12.98 26.03 -4.41
C TYR A 740 11.62 25.76 -5.05
N ASP A 741 10.89 26.85 -5.31
CA ASP A 741 9.59 26.81 -5.98
C ASP A 741 9.74 26.41 -7.46
N GLY A 742 8.92 25.46 -7.91
CA GLY A 742 8.98 24.87 -9.25
C GLY A 742 9.99 23.74 -9.41
N GLN A 743 10.51 23.20 -8.30
CA GLN A 743 11.47 22.09 -8.31
C GLN A 743 10.83 20.73 -8.65
N LEU A 744 9.54 20.55 -8.34
CA LEU A 744 8.80 19.30 -8.47
C LEU A 744 7.57 19.49 -9.39
N ASN A 745 7.07 18.39 -9.95
CA ASN A 745 5.86 18.41 -10.76
C ASN A 745 4.61 18.16 -9.91
N ILE A 746 4.32 19.08 -8.99
CA ILE A 746 3.14 19.03 -8.10
C ILE A 746 2.14 20.16 -8.43
N PRO A 747 0.87 20.06 -8.00
CA PRO A 747 -0.14 21.10 -8.23
C PRO A 747 0.22 22.48 -7.67
N GLU A 748 0.97 22.52 -6.58
CA GLU A 748 1.35 23.74 -5.86
C GLU A 748 2.51 24.51 -6.50
N LYS A 749 3.20 23.94 -7.50
CA LYS A 749 4.37 24.56 -8.12
C LYS A 749 4.08 25.98 -8.64
N ASN A 750 5.03 26.88 -8.45
CA ASN A 750 4.97 28.32 -8.72
C ASN A 750 4.06 29.12 -7.77
N ASN A 751 3.89 28.71 -6.51
CA ASN A 751 3.08 29.43 -5.50
C ASN A 751 3.92 30.35 -4.57
N GLY A 752 5.23 30.41 -4.78
CA GLY A 752 6.20 31.14 -3.96
C GLY A 752 6.73 30.36 -2.74
N ILE A 753 6.42 29.08 -2.60
CA ILE A 753 6.89 28.17 -1.55
C ILE A 753 7.77 27.08 -2.20
N PRO A 754 8.89 26.67 -1.57
CA PRO A 754 9.65 25.53 -2.07
C PRO A 754 8.81 24.26 -2.10
N ASP A 755 8.80 23.53 -3.22
CA ASP A 755 7.88 22.42 -3.45
C ASP A 755 7.98 21.28 -2.40
N ILE A 756 9.15 21.08 -1.80
CA ILE A 756 9.32 20.12 -0.68
C ILE A 756 8.53 20.55 0.57
N VAL A 757 8.40 21.86 0.80
CA VAL A 757 7.58 22.44 1.87
C VAL A 757 6.10 22.32 1.50
N ASP A 758 5.71 22.52 0.25
CA ASP A 758 4.33 22.27 -0.18
C ASP A 758 3.89 20.82 0.08
N GLU A 759 4.77 19.85 -0.20
CA GLU A 759 4.50 18.45 0.11
C GLU A 759 4.37 18.20 1.63
N ALA A 760 5.15 18.91 2.45
CA ALA A 760 5.01 18.88 3.91
C ALA A 760 3.70 19.51 4.40
N LEU A 761 3.29 20.65 3.82
CA LEU A 761 2.03 21.32 4.12
C LEU A 761 0.83 20.47 3.69
N TRP A 762 0.96 19.68 2.62
CA TRP A 762 -0.06 18.70 2.23
C TRP A 762 -0.27 17.63 3.30
N ALA A 763 0.80 17.11 3.91
CA ALA A 763 0.69 16.18 5.03
C ALA A 763 -0.05 16.81 6.23
N LEU A 764 0.24 18.09 6.52
CA LEU A 764 -0.40 18.84 7.61
C LEU A 764 -1.87 19.20 7.36
N LYS A 765 -2.32 19.25 6.10
CA LYS A 765 -3.69 19.58 5.73
C LYS A 765 -4.73 18.66 6.39
N LEU A 766 -4.45 17.35 6.44
CA LEU A 766 -5.32 16.39 7.12
C LEU A 766 -5.38 16.67 8.62
N TRP A 767 -4.21 16.87 9.25
CA TRP A 767 -4.12 17.13 10.67
C TRP A 767 -4.79 18.43 11.10
N ARG A 768 -4.80 19.48 10.26
CA ARG A 768 -5.56 20.72 10.53
C ARG A 768 -7.07 20.45 10.64
N GLY A 769 -7.58 19.50 9.85
CA GLY A 769 -8.97 19.04 9.94
C GLY A 769 -9.25 18.08 11.11
N LEU A 770 -8.20 17.52 11.73
CA LEU A 770 -8.28 16.70 12.94
C LEU A 770 -8.18 17.50 14.24
N GLN A 771 -7.99 18.82 14.18
CA GLN A 771 -8.06 19.67 15.35
C GLN A 771 -9.53 20.06 15.64
N ASP A 772 -9.97 19.86 16.88
CA ASP A 772 -11.26 20.34 17.34
C ASP A 772 -11.21 21.87 17.51
N PRO A 773 -11.96 22.65 16.72
CA PRO A 773 -11.92 24.11 16.79
C PRO A 773 -12.49 24.68 18.09
N LYS A 774 -13.21 23.87 18.90
CA LYS A 774 -13.86 24.35 20.12
C LYS A 774 -12.91 24.38 21.32
N ASP A 775 -12.01 23.40 21.43
CA ASP A 775 -11.12 23.28 22.58
C ASP A 775 -9.62 23.21 22.23
N GLY A 776 -9.28 23.12 20.94
CA GLY A 776 -7.89 23.06 20.46
C GLY A 776 -7.27 21.66 20.50
N GLY A 777 -7.94 20.66 21.09
CA GLY A 777 -7.45 19.29 21.15
C GLY A 777 -7.42 18.61 19.77
N VAL A 778 -6.51 17.67 19.57
CA VAL A 778 -6.28 17.05 18.26
C VAL A 778 -6.55 15.55 18.33
N TYR A 779 -7.39 15.05 17.43
CA TYR A 779 -7.60 13.62 17.23
C TYR A 779 -6.28 13.00 16.73
N ASN A 780 -5.77 11.96 17.41
CA ASN A 780 -4.39 11.45 17.20
C ASN A 780 -4.24 10.59 15.94
N GLY A 781 -4.62 11.19 14.81
CA GLY A 781 -4.57 10.62 13.49
C GLY A 781 -5.76 9.77 13.13
N THR A 782 -5.61 9.04 12.02
CA THR A 782 -6.67 8.29 11.36
C THR A 782 -6.28 6.84 11.10
N GLU A 783 -7.28 5.97 10.87
CA GLU A 783 -7.15 4.53 10.62
C GLU A 783 -8.43 4.03 9.94
N SER A 784 -8.39 2.86 9.29
CA SER A 784 -9.58 2.18 8.77
C SER A 784 -10.06 1.06 9.70
N GLN A 785 -11.26 0.51 9.46
CA GLN A 785 -11.77 -0.64 10.24
C GLN A 785 -10.95 -1.93 10.06
N GLY A 786 -10.09 -1.98 9.05
CA GLY A 786 -9.23 -3.11 8.72
C GLY A 786 -8.57 -2.91 7.36
N ASP A 787 -7.62 -3.77 7.04
CA ASP A 787 -6.86 -3.63 5.80
C ASP A 787 -7.70 -4.07 4.58
N PRO A 788 -7.72 -3.27 3.48
CA PRO A 788 -8.38 -3.68 2.25
C PRO A 788 -7.66 -4.89 1.64
N ASN A 789 -8.36 -5.64 0.78
CA ASN A 789 -7.72 -6.76 0.08
C ASN A 789 -6.55 -6.26 -0.81
N PHE A 790 -5.55 -7.13 -1.05
CA PHE A 790 -4.35 -6.93 -1.89
C PHE A 790 -4.59 -6.46 -3.34
N ILE A 791 -5.79 -6.14 -3.76
CA ILE A 791 -6.12 -5.77 -5.16
C ILE A 791 -7.28 -4.76 -5.20
N GLN A 792 -7.80 -4.36 -4.04
CA GLN A 792 -8.95 -3.47 -3.94
C GLN A 792 -8.46 -2.06 -4.22
N THR A 793 -8.96 -1.46 -5.30
CA THR A 793 -8.68 -0.06 -5.65
C THR A 793 -9.49 0.88 -4.75
N VAL A 794 -9.12 2.16 -4.70
CA VAL A 794 -9.75 3.13 -3.78
C VAL A 794 -11.24 3.30 -4.06
N GLU A 795 -11.67 3.12 -5.31
CA GLU A 795 -13.07 3.18 -5.75
C GLU A 795 -13.92 2.08 -5.13
N LEU A 796 -13.26 0.99 -4.70
CA LEU A 796 -13.90 -0.20 -4.15
C LEU A 796 -13.70 -0.33 -2.64
N ASP A 797 -12.93 0.55 -2.00
CA ASP A 797 -12.65 0.50 -0.56
C ASP A 797 -13.90 0.86 0.28
N ASP A 798 -14.33 -0.10 1.10
CA ASP A 798 -15.50 -0.03 1.98
C ASP A 798 -15.14 -0.21 3.47
N THR A 799 -13.85 -0.19 3.82
CA THR A 799 -13.36 -0.35 5.19
C THR A 799 -13.72 0.86 6.07
N GLY A 800 -13.84 2.05 5.46
CA GLY A 800 -14.25 3.30 6.11
C GLY A 800 -13.10 4.01 6.84
N ASP A 801 -13.21 5.33 6.98
CA ASP A 801 -12.17 6.19 7.55
C ASP A 801 -12.56 6.67 8.95
N TYR A 802 -11.67 6.45 9.93
CA TYR A 802 -11.90 6.77 11.35
C TYR A 802 -10.79 7.63 11.92
N ALA A 803 -11.12 8.50 12.88
CA ALA A 803 -10.17 9.24 13.69
C ALA A 803 -10.08 8.63 15.09
N TRP A 804 -8.85 8.47 15.57
CA TRP A 804 -8.58 8.15 16.98
C TRP A 804 -9.07 9.29 17.88
N ALA A 805 -9.41 8.98 19.13
CA ALA A 805 -9.76 9.98 20.13
C ALA A 805 -8.61 11.00 20.34
N LYS A 806 -8.97 12.17 20.88
CA LYS A 806 -8.00 13.21 21.23
C LYS A 806 -7.11 12.74 22.38
N ASP A 807 -5.80 12.97 22.27
CA ASP A 807 -4.83 12.70 23.32
C ASP A 807 -3.65 13.70 23.27
N SER A 808 -2.83 13.72 24.33
CA SER A 808 -1.72 14.67 24.44
C SER A 808 -0.66 14.45 23.36
N GLN A 809 -0.44 13.22 22.89
CA GLN A 809 0.55 12.94 21.86
C GLN A 809 0.17 13.59 20.53
N GLY A 810 -1.07 13.37 20.08
CA GLY A 810 -1.60 13.97 18.86
C GLY A 810 -1.56 15.48 18.92
N SER A 811 -2.00 16.06 20.04
CA SER A 811 -1.98 17.51 20.29
C SER A 811 -0.57 18.10 20.28
N PHE A 812 0.41 17.47 20.94
CA PHE A 812 1.78 17.99 20.98
C PHE A 812 2.53 17.79 19.66
N LYS A 813 2.40 16.63 19.00
CA LYS A 813 2.99 16.42 17.66
C LYS A 813 2.44 17.45 16.66
N PHE A 814 1.14 17.69 16.68
CA PHE A 814 0.50 18.74 15.89
C PHE A 814 1.02 20.13 16.24
N ALA A 815 1.10 20.46 17.53
CA ALA A 815 1.57 21.76 17.98
C ALA A 815 2.98 22.08 17.46
N GLY A 816 3.93 21.15 17.61
CA GLY A 816 5.29 21.37 17.12
C GLY A 816 5.36 21.50 15.60
N ALA A 817 4.65 20.64 14.85
CA ALA A 817 4.66 20.70 13.39
C ALA A 817 4.00 21.98 12.84
N MET A 818 2.93 22.45 13.47
CA MET A 818 2.30 23.73 13.13
C MET A 818 3.20 24.93 13.45
N ALA A 819 3.91 24.89 14.58
CA ALA A 819 4.87 25.92 14.94
C ALA A 819 6.03 26.01 13.92
N GLN A 820 6.54 24.87 13.43
CA GLN A 820 7.53 24.83 12.36
C GLN A 820 6.99 25.37 11.04
N ALA A 821 5.81 24.92 10.61
CA ALA A 821 5.18 25.43 9.41
C ALA A 821 4.92 26.95 9.48
N TYR A 822 4.51 27.50 10.64
CA TYR A 822 4.37 28.94 10.86
C TYR A 822 5.64 29.70 10.49
N ARG A 823 6.80 29.32 11.04
CA ARG A 823 8.03 30.09 10.83
C ARG A 823 8.51 29.99 9.37
N ILE A 824 8.33 28.84 8.73
CA ILE A 824 8.65 28.64 7.31
C ILE A 824 7.73 29.50 6.43
N LEU A 825 6.40 29.45 6.65
CA LEU A 825 5.43 30.25 5.88
C LEU A 825 5.66 31.76 6.05
N LYS A 826 5.95 32.21 7.28
CA LYS A 826 6.30 33.60 7.57
C LYS A 826 7.55 34.04 6.82
N LYS A 827 8.59 33.19 6.75
CA LYS A 827 9.83 33.46 5.99
C LYS A 827 9.57 33.67 4.49
N HIS A 828 8.55 33.01 3.93
CA HIS A 828 8.14 33.15 2.54
C HIS A 828 6.98 34.15 2.32
N GLY A 829 6.75 35.05 3.27
CA GLY A 829 5.78 36.15 3.12
C GLY A 829 4.31 35.74 3.22
N LYS A 830 3.99 34.52 3.64
CA LYS A 830 2.61 34.03 3.84
C LYS A 830 2.08 34.36 5.25
N SER A 831 2.19 35.62 5.66
CA SER A 831 1.97 36.04 7.05
C SER A 831 0.57 35.70 7.60
N ASP A 832 -0.48 35.89 6.81
CA ASP A 832 -1.86 35.63 7.24
C ASP A 832 -2.11 34.13 7.45
N GLU A 833 -1.62 33.31 6.54
CA GLU A 833 -1.68 31.86 6.67
C GLU A 833 -0.83 31.39 7.86
N ALA A 834 0.39 31.91 8.01
CA ALA A 834 1.26 31.58 9.12
C ALA A 834 0.57 31.87 10.48
N ALA A 835 -0.16 32.97 10.62
CA ALA A 835 -0.86 33.32 11.86
C ALA A 835 -1.88 32.23 12.29
N ASP A 836 -2.63 31.63 11.35
CA ASP A 836 -3.52 30.48 11.63
C ASP A 836 -2.71 29.30 12.17
N TYR A 837 -1.57 28.97 11.57
CA TYR A 837 -0.71 27.87 12.01
C TYR A 837 -0.20 28.10 13.43
N LEU A 838 0.24 29.31 13.78
CA LEU A 838 0.71 29.62 15.13
C LEU A 838 -0.43 29.52 16.16
N GLN A 839 -1.60 30.06 15.86
CA GLN A 839 -2.76 30.00 16.76
C GLN A 839 -3.15 28.54 17.05
N ARG A 840 -3.16 27.71 16.02
CA ARG A 840 -3.44 26.27 16.12
C ARG A 840 -2.38 25.53 16.92
N ALA A 841 -1.11 25.90 16.76
CA ALA A 841 -0.01 25.32 17.51
C ALA A 841 -0.17 25.57 19.02
N VAL A 842 -0.40 26.83 19.39
CA VAL A 842 -0.56 27.25 20.80
C VAL A 842 -1.77 26.57 21.44
N SER A 843 -2.93 26.57 20.77
CA SER A 843 -4.14 25.97 21.34
C SER A 843 -4.02 24.46 21.54
N ALA A 844 -3.37 23.75 20.62
CA ALA A 844 -3.10 22.32 20.77
C ALA A 844 -2.10 22.03 21.89
N TYR A 845 -1.06 22.86 22.03
CA TYR A 845 -0.09 22.73 23.13
C TYR A 845 -0.75 22.91 24.50
N GLU A 846 -1.57 23.95 24.65
CA GLU A 846 -2.30 24.24 25.89
C GLU A 846 -3.33 23.15 26.22
N TRP A 847 -3.99 22.58 25.21
CA TRP A 847 -4.87 21.43 25.39
C TRP A 847 -4.08 20.21 25.88
N GLY A 848 -2.94 19.89 25.25
CA GLY A 848 -2.09 18.76 25.65
C GLY A 848 -1.57 18.88 27.08
N CYS A 849 -1.18 20.08 27.51
CA CYS A 849 -0.73 20.34 28.88
C CYS A 849 -1.85 20.11 29.92
N ARG A 850 -3.10 20.46 29.58
CA ARG A 850 -4.27 20.28 30.45
C ARG A 850 -4.81 18.84 30.47
N ASN A 851 -4.39 18.00 29.53
CA ASN A 851 -4.92 16.64 29.34
C ASN A 851 -3.80 15.58 29.26
N PRO A 852 -2.98 15.39 30.32
CA PRO A 852 -1.96 14.34 30.35
C PRO A 852 -2.56 12.93 30.25
N VAL A 853 -1.84 12.00 29.61
CA VAL A 853 -2.20 10.57 29.63
C VAL A 853 -2.05 9.97 31.04
N PRO A 854 -2.76 8.87 31.36
CA PRO A 854 -2.65 8.21 32.66
C PRO A 854 -1.21 7.78 33.00
N VAL A 855 -0.77 8.08 34.23
CA VAL A 855 0.63 8.10 34.66
C VAL A 855 1.21 6.74 35.13
N GLY A 856 0.49 5.64 34.99
CA GLY A 856 0.91 4.34 35.55
C GLY A 856 1.98 3.59 34.74
N ASP A 857 1.99 3.76 33.42
CA ASP A 857 2.95 3.10 32.52
C ASP A 857 3.99 4.13 32.03
N LEU A 858 5.25 3.91 32.42
CA LEU A 858 6.37 4.80 32.07
C LEU A 858 6.59 4.91 30.55
N LYS A 859 6.34 3.83 29.80
CA LYS A 859 6.45 3.84 28.34
C LYS A 859 5.40 4.75 27.74
N ILE A 860 4.14 4.57 28.15
CA ILE A 860 3.02 5.39 27.66
C ILE A 860 3.26 6.85 28.05
N TYR A 861 3.68 7.13 29.29
CA TYR A 861 3.96 8.49 29.73
C TYR A 861 5.12 9.15 28.95
N GLY A 862 6.18 8.40 28.67
CA GLY A 862 7.30 8.87 27.83
C GLY A 862 6.87 9.16 26.39
N GLU A 863 6.21 8.21 25.74
CA GLU A 863 5.85 8.27 24.31
C GLU A 863 4.66 9.20 24.02
N PHE A 864 3.71 9.33 24.95
CA PHE A 864 2.47 10.09 24.72
C PHE A 864 2.40 11.43 25.45
N TYR A 865 3.34 11.73 26.35
CA TYR A 865 3.37 13.00 27.07
C TYR A 865 4.74 13.68 27.03
N LEU A 866 5.77 13.11 27.67
CA LEU A 866 7.05 13.80 27.88
C LEU A 866 7.78 14.16 26.58
N ALA A 867 8.03 13.17 25.71
CA ALA A 867 8.77 13.41 24.48
C ALA A 867 8.01 14.30 23.48
N PRO A 868 6.70 14.08 23.22
CA PRO A 868 5.92 15.00 22.40
C PRO A 868 5.85 16.42 22.98
N LYS A 869 5.68 16.59 24.31
CA LYS A 869 5.65 17.91 24.95
C LYS A 869 6.99 18.63 24.76
N ALA A 870 8.10 17.96 25.01
CA ALA A 870 9.44 18.52 24.79
C ALA A 870 9.65 18.93 23.32
N TYR A 871 9.22 18.10 22.36
CA TYR A 871 9.26 18.47 20.94
C TYR A 871 8.44 19.73 20.65
N ALA A 872 7.17 19.77 21.08
CA ALA A 872 6.30 20.91 20.84
C ALA A 872 6.85 22.20 21.48
N ALA A 873 7.42 22.08 22.67
CA ALA A 873 8.05 23.19 23.38
C ALA A 873 9.28 23.72 22.62
N ALA A 874 10.17 22.84 22.14
CA ALA A 874 11.32 23.26 21.33
C ALA A 874 10.91 24.00 20.05
N GLU A 875 9.89 23.48 19.34
CA GLU A 875 9.38 24.10 18.12
C GLU A 875 8.69 25.44 18.37
N LEU A 876 7.87 25.54 19.43
CA LEU A 876 7.25 26.80 19.85
C LEU A 876 8.26 27.81 20.35
N LEU A 877 9.32 27.38 21.05
CA LEU A 877 10.43 28.25 21.44
C LEU A 877 11.11 28.85 20.21
N ASN A 878 11.45 28.03 19.22
CA ASN A 878 12.07 28.50 17.97
C ASN A 878 11.18 29.51 17.23
N SER A 879 9.87 29.25 17.22
CA SER A 879 8.93 30.06 16.48
C SER A 879 8.48 31.34 17.20
N THR A 880 8.50 31.37 18.53
CA THR A 880 7.93 32.50 19.32
C THR A 880 8.95 33.24 20.17
N GLY A 881 10.05 32.60 20.56
CA GLY A 881 10.99 33.13 21.54
C GLY A 881 10.47 33.22 22.98
N ASP A 882 9.26 32.68 23.28
CA ASP A 882 8.69 32.72 24.63
C ASP A 882 9.43 31.75 25.56
N ALA A 883 10.05 32.32 26.61
CA ALA A 883 10.90 31.59 27.56
C ALA A 883 10.17 30.47 28.31
N LYS A 884 8.83 30.48 28.40
CA LYS A 884 8.08 29.39 29.04
C LYS A 884 8.32 28.05 28.34
N TYR A 885 8.48 28.06 27.01
CA TYR A 885 8.70 26.85 26.24
C TYR A 885 10.11 26.28 26.46
N ASN A 886 11.09 27.14 26.73
CA ASN A 886 12.41 26.68 27.16
C ASN A 886 12.33 25.97 28.52
N ALA A 887 11.60 26.56 29.48
CA ALA A 887 11.39 25.94 30.79
C ALA A 887 10.66 24.59 30.68
N ASP A 888 9.60 24.51 29.86
CA ASP A 888 8.88 23.27 29.59
C ASP A 888 9.76 22.20 28.94
N PHE A 889 10.64 22.56 28.00
CA PHE A 889 11.60 21.62 27.41
C PHE A 889 12.54 21.06 28.47
N ILE A 890 13.12 21.93 29.31
CA ILE A 890 14.06 21.55 30.38
C ILE A 890 13.38 20.63 31.39
N GLU A 891 12.13 20.91 31.75
CA GLU A 891 11.34 20.09 32.68
C GLU A 891 11.01 18.72 32.08
N SER A 892 10.58 18.69 30.81
CA SER A 892 10.03 17.49 30.16
C SER A 892 11.10 16.58 29.57
N SER A 893 12.35 17.04 29.47
CA SER A 893 13.48 16.29 28.90
C SER A 893 14.45 15.77 29.98
N PRO A 894 15.28 14.75 29.67
CA PRO A 894 16.16 14.14 30.67
C PRO A 894 17.45 14.93 30.94
N TRP A 895 17.87 15.82 30.05
CA TRP A 895 19.21 16.44 30.09
C TRP A 895 19.43 17.43 31.24
N SER A 896 18.36 17.97 31.81
CA SER A 896 18.43 18.80 33.03
C SER A 896 18.80 18.00 34.28
N ARG A 897 18.49 16.70 34.28
CA ARG A 897 18.73 15.78 35.39
C ARG A 897 19.98 14.95 35.16
N ASN A 898 20.28 14.64 33.90
CA ASN A 898 21.45 13.88 33.48
C ASN A 898 21.95 14.43 32.12
N PRO A 899 23.01 15.27 32.10
CA PRO A 899 23.60 15.79 30.86
C PRO A 899 24.03 14.70 29.87
N ASP A 900 24.34 13.51 30.35
CA ASP A 900 24.75 12.36 29.53
C ASP A 900 23.60 11.40 29.20
N ALA A 901 22.35 11.81 29.43
CA ALA A 901 21.20 10.99 29.08
C ALA A 901 21.21 10.56 27.60
N GLU A 902 20.86 9.30 27.39
CA GLU A 902 20.55 8.76 26.07
C GLU A 902 19.27 9.40 25.54
N ILE A 903 19.30 9.70 24.24
CA ILE A 903 18.19 10.33 23.51
C ILE A 903 16.97 9.40 23.39
N SER A 904 17.20 8.09 23.31
CA SER A 904 16.17 7.06 23.24
C SER A 904 16.52 5.90 24.17
N ILE A 905 15.53 5.37 24.89
CA ILE A 905 15.67 4.17 25.72
C ILE A 905 14.50 3.24 25.41
N TYR A 906 14.82 2.07 24.87
CA TYR A 906 13.82 1.07 24.45
C TYR A 906 12.86 0.73 25.60
N GLY A 907 11.55 0.77 25.31
CA GLY A 907 10.50 0.49 26.27
C GLY A 907 10.27 1.59 27.32
N LYS A 908 10.87 2.78 27.16
CA LYS A 908 10.65 3.94 28.03
C LYS A 908 10.29 5.21 27.27
N TYR A 909 11.16 5.70 26.38
CA TYR A 909 10.95 6.95 25.66
C TYR A 909 11.82 7.05 24.41
N ASP A 910 11.47 7.99 23.54
CA ASP A 910 12.28 8.42 22.39
C ASP A 910 12.17 9.95 22.24
N PHE A 911 13.23 10.68 22.60
CA PHE A 911 13.32 12.14 22.46
C PHE A 911 14.01 12.58 21.16
N THR A 912 14.20 11.70 20.17
CA THR A 912 14.94 12.03 18.93
C THR A 912 14.43 13.30 18.28
N LEU A 913 13.11 13.40 18.08
CA LEU A 913 12.50 14.57 17.47
C LEU A 913 12.68 15.83 18.33
N ALA A 914 12.50 15.74 19.65
CA ALA A 914 12.65 16.86 20.57
C ALA A 914 14.09 17.39 20.64
N ALA A 915 15.07 16.48 20.66
CA ALA A 915 16.50 16.82 20.65
C ALA A 915 16.88 17.56 19.38
N CYS A 916 16.50 17.02 18.22
CA CYS A 916 16.77 17.63 16.92
C CYS A 916 16.16 19.04 16.82
N SER A 917 14.91 19.21 17.25
CA SER A 917 14.23 20.51 17.27
C SER A 917 14.90 21.51 18.21
N TYR A 918 15.26 21.10 19.43
CA TYR A 918 15.90 22.01 20.39
C TYR A 918 17.33 22.40 19.97
N ALA A 919 18.06 21.48 19.35
CA ALA A 919 19.38 21.78 18.78
C ALA A 919 19.31 22.85 17.66
N ALA A 920 18.18 22.93 16.96
CA ALA A 920 17.94 23.94 15.92
C ALA A 920 17.49 25.31 16.46
N VAL A 921 17.08 25.42 17.73
CA VAL A 921 16.67 26.70 18.34
C VAL A 921 17.88 27.65 18.42
N PRO A 922 17.78 28.94 18.06
CA PRO A 922 18.87 29.91 18.22
C PRO A 922 19.44 29.97 19.65
N ASP A 923 20.77 30.04 19.77
CA ASP A 923 21.49 29.94 21.06
C ASP A 923 21.01 30.91 22.14
N HIS A 924 20.56 32.11 21.75
CA HIS A 924 20.10 33.15 22.68
C HIS A 924 18.73 32.86 23.31
N LEU A 925 18.00 31.86 22.80
CA LEU A 925 16.69 31.43 23.33
C LEU A 925 16.80 30.17 24.20
N THR A 926 17.92 29.45 24.13
CA THR A 926 18.14 28.17 24.83
C THR A 926 18.96 28.33 26.09
N ASP A 927 18.85 27.34 26.98
CA ASP A 927 19.89 27.13 28.00
C ASP A 927 21.14 26.52 27.34
N LYS A 928 22.30 27.15 27.54
CA LYS A 928 23.55 26.77 26.86
C LYS A 928 24.04 25.39 27.26
N ASP A 929 23.93 25.03 28.54
CA ASP A 929 24.42 23.75 29.04
C ASP A 929 23.49 22.62 28.62
N ILE A 930 22.19 22.87 28.63
CA ILE A 930 21.19 21.92 28.11
C ILE A 930 21.38 21.71 26.61
N LYS A 931 21.50 22.78 25.82
CA LYS A 931 21.70 22.66 24.37
C LYS A 931 22.98 21.90 24.04
N LYS A 932 24.07 22.17 24.75
CA LYS A 932 25.33 21.42 24.62
C LYS A 932 25.14 19.93 24.90
N SER A 933 24.38 19.59 25.95
CA SER A 933 24.06 18.21 26.31
C SER A 933 23.22 17.50 25.23
N VAL A 934 22.23 18.20 24.68
CA VAL A 934 21.39 17.72 23.57
C VAL A 934 22.22 17.44 22.31
N VAL A 935 23.08 18.38 21.88
CA VAL A 935 23.95 18.20 20.71
C VAL A 935 24.92 17.04 20.93
N ALA A 936 25.49 16.90 22.13
CA ALA A 936 26.33 15.77 22.47
C ALA A 936 25.56 14.43 22.40
N ALA A 937 24.30 14.39 22.86
CA ALA A 937 23.47 13.20 22.75
C ALA A 937 23.18 12.79 21.30
N ILE A 938 22.90 13.77 20.42
CA ILE A 938 22.72 13.55 18.96
C ILE A 938 23.98 12.93 18.35
N CYS A 939 25.16 13.51 18.63
CA CYS A 939 26.42 13.01 18.10
C CYS A 939 26.74 11.60 18.63
N ARG A 940 26.52 11.33 19.93
CA ARG A 940 26.74 10.00 20.52
C ARG A 940 25.89 8.92 19.85
N GLU A 941 24.62 9.19 19.56
CA GLU A 941 23.75 8.22 18.88
C GLU A 941 24.15 8.03 17.41
N ALA A 942 24.49 9.11 16.69
CA ALA A 942 25.01 9.03 15.32
C ALA A 942 26.32 8.22 15.25
N ASP A 943 27.25 8.46 16.17
CA ASP A 943 28.51 7.73 16.28
C ASP A 943 28.30 6.25 16.62
N MET A 944 27.31 5.95 17.48
CA MET A 944 26.91 4.57 17.78
C MET A 944 26.42 3.85 16.52
N TYR A 945 25.60 4.52 15.68
CA TYR A 945 25.12 3.95 14.42
C TYR A 945 26.28 3.71 13.46
N ILE A 946 27.14 4.72 13.26
CA ILE A 946 28.34 4.61 12.40
C ILE A 946 29.24 3.45 12.84
N LYS A 947 29.55 3.35 14.14
CA LYS A 947 30.42 2.30 14.69
C LYS A 947 29.84 0.90 14.52
N GLY A 948 28.51 0.76 14.59
CA GLY A 948 27.86 -0.52 14.27
C GLY A 948 27.93 -0.83 12.78
N SER A 949 27.52 0.13 11.96
CA SER A 949 27.47 0.00 10.50
C SER A 949 28.84 -0.17 9.84
N SER A 950 29.93 0.33 10.44
CA SER A 950 31.29 0.20 9.90
C SER A 950 31.79 -1.23 9.80
N LYS A 951 31.19 -2.15 10.56
CA LYS A 951 31.52 -3.58 10.57
C LYS A 951 30.84 -4.37 9.44
N MET A 952 29.87 -3.75 8.76
CA MET A 952 29.11 -4.39 7.70
C MET A 952 29.89 -4.34 6.39
N ALA A 953 29.82 -5.43 5.61
CA ALA A 953 30.39 -5.50 4.26
C ALA A 953 29.89 -4.36 3.35
N TYR A 954 28.56 -4.23 3.28
CA TYR A 954 27.90 -3.15 2.57
C TYR A 954 27.50 -2.09 3.59
N LYS A 955 28.30 -1.04 3.66
CA LYS A 955 28.15 0.01 4.66
C LYS A 955 26.94 0.90 4.34
N PHE A 956 25.93 0.89 5.22
CA PHE A 956 24.82 1.82 5.29
C PHE A 956 24.41 2.02 6.76
N ILE A 957 23.78 3.14 7.10
CA ILE A 957 23.42 3.46 8.48
C ILE A 957 22.23 2.61 8.95
N ARG A 958 22.42 1.95 10.10
CA ARG A 958 21.35 1.26 10.83
C ARG A 958 21.56 1.36 12.35
N HIS A 959 20.49 1.19 13.12
CA HIS A 959 20.64 0.95 14.55
C HIS A 959 21.37 -0.39 14.78
N PRO A 960 22.50 -0.45 15.51
CA PRO A 960 23.32 -1.65 15.62
C PRO A 960 22.56 -2.85 16.22
N TYR A 961 21.55 -2.56 17.04
CA TYR A 961 20.71 -3.55 17.71
C TYR A 961 19.43 -3.93 16.95
N ALA A 962 19.09 -3.22 15.87
CA ALA A 962 17.92 -3.57 15.08
C ALA A 962 18.22 -4.79 14.19
N PRO A 963 17.34 -5.81 14.14
CA PRO A 963 17.48 -6.88 13.17
C PRO A 963 17.22 -6.35 11.75
N ILE A 964 17.71 -7.06 10.73
CA ILE A 964 17.24 -6.85 9.34
C ILE A 964 15.81 -7.36 9.28
N GLY A 965 14.88 -6.45 9.46
CA GLY A 965 13.44 -6.68 9.48
C GLY A 965 12.77 -5.60 8.66
N TRP A 966 11.56 -5.25 9.04
CA TRP A 966 10.68 -4.36 8.28
C TRP A 966 11.39 -3.01 8.07
N GLY A 967 11.84 -2.72 6.86
CA GLY A 967 12.47 -1.46 6.48
C GLY A 967 13.95 -1.31 6.84
N ASN A 968 14.45 -2.08 7.82
CA ASN A 968 15.77 -1.87 8.43
C ASN A 968 16.97 -2.18 7.51
N GLY A 969 16.73 -2.84 6.38
CA GLY A 969 17.77 -3.20 5.40
C GLY A 969 17.80 -2.33 4.14
N ALA A 970 16.82 -1.45 3.95
CA ALA A 970 16.70 -0.63 2.74
C ALA A 970 16.45 0.86 3.02
N TYR A 971 15.62 1.18 4.02
CA TYR A 971 15.25 2.57 4.26
C TYR A 971 16.35 3.42 4.89
N SER A 972 16.25 4.71 4.61
CA SER A 972 17.07 5.78 5.18
C SER A 972 16.61 6.25 6.57
N GLN A 973 15.75 5.51 7.27
CA GLN A 973 15.09 5.95 8.50
C GLN A 973 16.02 6.26 9.68
N PHE A 974 17.21 5.65 9.71
CA PHE A 974 18.21 5.92 10.75
C PHE A 974 19.15 7.08 10.37
N LEU A 975 19.03 7.63 9.16
CA LEU A 975 19.82 8.79 8.74
C LEU A 975 19.36 10.08 9.40
N THR A 976 18.16 10.15 9.98
CA THR A 976 17.66 11.37 10.63
C THR A 976 18.66 11.93 11.63
N ILE A 977 19.17 11.09 12.55
CA ILE A 977 20.15 11.54 13.55
C ILE A 977 21.51 11.88 12.92
N VAL A 978 21.95 11.12 11.91
CA VAL A 978 23.23 11.34 11.22
C VAL A 978 23.21 12.63 10.40
N ARG A 979 22.09 12.95 9.74
CA ARG A 979 21.89 14.22 9.03
C ARG A 979 21.92 15.40 10.01
N HIS A 980 21.28 15.29 11.17
CA HIS A 980 21.32 16.35 12.17
C HIS A 980 22.72 16.52 12.75
N ALA A 981 23.44 15.43 13.05
CA ALA A 981 24.83 15.50 13.50
C ALA A 981 25.74 16.17 12.44
N TRP A 982 25.58 15.83 11.17
CA TRP A 982 26.26 16.51 10.05
C TRP A 982 25.95 18.01 10.04
N TRP A 983 24.67 18.39 10.04
CA TRP A 983 24.25 19.78 9.97
C TRP A 983 24.74 20.63 11.15
N LEU A 984 24.70 20.07 12.37
CA LEU A 984 25.12 20.76 13.58
C LEU A 984 26.63 20.93 13.71
N THR A 985 27.42 19.98 13.17
CA THR A 985 28.87 19.93 13.41
C THR A 985 29.71 20.29 12.17
N GLY A 986 29.15 20.16 10.97
CA GLY A 986 29.90 20.24 9.72
C GLY A 986 30.89 19.09 9.50
N ASN A 987 30.82 18.01 10.29
CA ASN A 987 31.78 16.90 10.17
C ASN A 987 31.48 16.03 8.93
N ASP A 988 32.46 15.96 8.02
CA ASP A 988 32.38 15.22 6.75
C ASP A 988 32.19 13.70 6.93
N GLU A 989 32.56 13.12 8.07
CA GLU A 989 32.31 11.69 8.31
C GLU A 989 30.79 11.41 8.34
N TYR A 990 29.98 12.28 8.94
CA TYR A 990 28.52 12.12 8.89
C TYR A 990 27.98 12.24 7.46
N TYR A 991 28.48 13.22 6.68
CA TYR A 991 28.10 13.41 5.28
C TYR A 991 28.43 12.18 4.42
N LYS A 992 29.63 11.62 4.59
CA LYS A 992 30.06 10.39 3.95
C LYS A 992 29.08 9.24 4.24
N TRP A 993 28.59 9.10 5.47
CA TRP A 993 27.60 8.05 5.80
C TRP A 993 26.21 8.27 5.22
N ILE A 994 25.82 9.52 4.94
CA ILE A 994 24.63 9.82 4.12
C ILE A 994 24.85 9.28 2.70
N VAL A 995 25.99 9.59 2.06
CA VAL A 995 26.36 9.09 0.73
C VAL A 995 26.35 7.55 0.69
N LEU A 996 27.02 6.90 1.64
CA LEU A 996 27.10 5.44 1.69
C LEU A 996 25.73 4.75 1.81
N SER A 997 24.82 5.37 2.55
CA SER A 997 23.46 4.86 2.70
C SER A 997 22.64 5.05 1.43
N CYS A 998 22.79 6.18 0.74
CA CYS A 998 22.18 6.40 -0.58
C CYS A 998 22.75 5.44 -1.65
N ASP A 999 24.05 5.13 -1.62
CA ASP A 999 24.65 4.12 -2.50
C ASP A 999 23.99 2.75 -2.31
N ASN A 1000 23.72 2.34 -1.06
CA ASN A 1000 22.98 1.12 -0.77
C ASN A 1000 21.57 1.14 -1.37
N THR A 1001 20.84 2.24 -1.17
CA THR A 1001 19.49 2.46 -1.72
C THR A 1001 19.45 2.34 -3.23
N LEU A 1002 20.49 2.81 -3.91
CA LEU A 1002 20.56 2.93 -5.36
C LEU A 1002 21.31 1.78 -6.04
N GLY A 1003 21.54 0.66 -5.34
CA GLY A 1003 22.01 -0.59 -5.95
C GLY A 1003 23.39 -1.09 -5.50
N CYS A 1004 24.14 -0.34 -4.70
CA CYS A 1004 25.39 -0.81 -4.09
C CYS A 1004 25.09 -1.67 -2.84
N ASN A 1005 24.38 -2.78 -3.07
CA ASN A 1005 23.96 -3.74 -2.05
C ASN A 1005 24.11 -5.18 -2.58
N PRO A 1006 24.00 -6.22 -1.72
CA PRO A 1006 24.21 -7.61 -2.14
C PRO A 1006 23.31 -8.09 -3.29
N LEU A 1007 22.15 -7.48 -3.49
CA LEU A 1007 21.23 -7.83 -4.58
C LEU A 1007 21.51 -7.11 -5.88
N ASN A 1008 22.38 -6.09 -5.90
CA ASN A 1008 22.58 -5.19 -7.04
C ASN A 1008 21.24 -4.62 -7.55
N LEU A 1009 20.43 -4.11 -6.60
CA LEU A 1009 19.03 -3.73 -6.80
C LEU A 1009 18.77 -2.36 -6.18
N SER A 1010 18.26 -1.41 -6.95
CA SER A 1010 17.69 -0.18 -6.39
C SER A 1010 16.40 -0.50 -5.64
N TRP A 1011 16.28 -0.02 -4.40
CA TRP A 1011 15.08 -0.21 -3.57
C TRP A 1011 13.93 0.73 -3.94
N VAL A 1012 14.17 1.69 -4.85
CA VAL A 1012 13.17 2.67 -5.29
C VAL A 1012 12.75 2.38 -6.72
N VAL A 1013 11.45 2.09 -6.91
CA VAL A 1013 10.84 1.77 -8.20
C VAL A 1013 11.14 2.86 -9.23
N GLY A 1014 11.63 2.44 -10.41
CA GLY A 1014 11.94 3.34 -11.52
C GLY A 1014 13.29 4.10 -11.38
N LEU A 1015 14.08 3.85 -10.34
CA LEU A 1015 15.45 4.37 -10.20
C LEU A 1015 16.49 3.28 -10.48
N GLY A 1016 17.47 3.61 -11.31
CA GLY A 1016 18.53 2.69 -11.72
C GLY A 1016 18.10 1.72 -12.82
N THR A 1017 19.07 0.95 -13.31
CA THR A 1017 18.87 -0.06 -14.36
C THR A 1017 18.10 -1.27 -13.83
N ARG A 1018 18.43 -1.71 -12.62
CA ARG A 1018 17.78 -2.82 -11.92
C ARG A 1018 17.13 -2.32 -10.65
N THR A 1019 15.80 -2.30 -10.69
CA THR A 1019 14.91 -1.84 -9.63
C THR A 1019 13.81 -2.86 -9.38
N ILE A 1020 13.10 -2.72 -8.27
CA ILE A 1020 11.86 -3.42 -7.94
C ILE A 1020 10.85 -3.27 -9.08
N ARG A 1021 10.11 -4.34 -9.38
CA ARG A 1021 9.11 -4.38 -10.47
C ARG A 1021 7.73 -4.84 -10.03
N ALA A 1022 7.58 -5.39 -8.83
CA ALA A 1022 6.32 -5.93 -8.35
C ALA A 1022 5.95 -5.44 -6.94
N PRO A 1023 6.08 -4.14 -6.58
CA PRO A 1023 5.81 -3.67 -5.23
C PRO A 1023 4.33 -3.85 -4.81
N LEU A 1024 4.08 -3.99 -3.51
CA LEU A 1024 2.74 -3.89 -2.94
C LEU A 1024 2.29 -2.42 -2.95
N HIS A 1025 1.34 -2.10 -3.83
CA HIS A 1025 0.68 -0.79 -3.88
C HIS A 1025 -0.69 -0.90 -4.54
N ASN A 1026 -1.82 -0.66 -3.88
CA ASN A 1026 -3.16 -1.00 -4.39
C ASN A 1026 -3.57 -0.19 -5.64
N SER A 1027 -2.90 0.92 -5.96
CA SER A 1027 -2.98 1.56 -7.29
C SER A 1027 -2.00 0.93 -8.29
N ARG A 1028 -1.81 -0.39 -8.18
CA ARG A 1028 -0.60 -1.16 -8.56
C ARG A 1028 -0.05 -0.82 -9.91
N TYR A 1029 -0.93 -0.60 -10.88
CA TYR A 1029 -0.54 -0.58 -12.25
C TYR A 1029 -1.26 0.54 -12.97
N ASN A 1030 -0.52 1.25 -13.80
CA ASN A 1030 -1.15 2.01 -14.87
C ASN A 1030 -1.96 1.03 -15.76
N PRO A 1031 -2.78 1.53 -16.70
CA PRO A 1031 -3.56 0.66 -17.58
C PRO A 1031 -2.74 -0.39 -18.35
N THR A 1032 -1.41 -0.21 -18.47
CA THR A 1032 -0.51 -1.18 -19.12
C THR A 1032 0.03 -2.27 -18.18
N GLY A 1033 -0.26 -2.25 -16.88
CA GLY A 1033 0.20 -3.30 -15.95
C GLY A 1033 1.55 -3.02 -15.29
N MET A 1034 2.03 -1.76 -15.27
CA MET A 1034 3.36 -1.37 -14.74
C MET A 1034 3.30 -0.57 -13.42
N PRO A 1035 4.21 -0.86 -12.46
CA PRO A 1035 4.18 -0.29 -11.12
C PRO A 1035 4.37 1.22 -11.09
N VAL A 1036 3.86 1.87 -10.04
CA VAL A 1036 4.07 3.29 -9.79
C VAL A 1036 5.54 3.57 -9.48
N ASP A 1037 6.15 4.49 -10.23
CA ASP A 1037 7.51 4.91 -9.97
C ASP A 1037 7.63 5.68 -8.63
N GLY A 1038 8.81 5.63 -8.02
CA GLY A 1038 9.15 6.42 -6.83
C GLY A 1038 8.84 5.73 -5.51
N GLN A 1039 8.09 4.62 -5.51
CA GLN A 1039 7.85 3.84 -4.31
C GLN A 1039 9.16 3.19 -3.83
N HIS A 1040 9.54 3.41 -2.57
CA HIS A 1040 10.67 2.75 -1.93
C HIS A 1040 10.14 1.56 -1.14
N ALA A 1041 10.64 0.34 -1.39
CA ALA A 1041 10.24 -0.83 -0.63
C ALA A 1041 11.02 -1.06 0.68
N GLU A 1042 10.43 -1.83 1.60
CA GLU A 1042 11.00 -2.20 2.91
C GLU A 1042 12.34 -2.95 2.83
N GLY A 1043 12.57 -3.71 1.75
CA GLY A 1043 13.81 -4.46 1.53
C GLY A 1043 13.88 -5.81 2.24
N PRO A 1044 15.08 -6.32 2.55
CA PRO A 1044 15.24 -7.69 3.07
C PRO A 1044 14.67 -7.88 4.47
N TYR A 1045 14.13 -9.09 4.75
CA TYR A 1045 13.47 -9.39 6.02
C TYR A 1045 13.90 -10.77 6.56
N ALA A 1046 14.37 -10.81 7.82
CA ALA A 1046 14.98 -12.00 8.44
C ALA A 1046 14.01 -13.06 8.97
N LYS A 1047 12.78 -12.69 9.38
CA LYS A 1047 11.89 -13.56 10.17
C LYS A 1047 10.41 -13.21 10.05
N GLY A 1048 9.58 -14.03 9.39
CA GLY A 1048 8.13 -13.79 9.32
C GLY A 1048 7.29 -15.07 9.40
N LYS A 1049 6.15 -15.00 10.11
CA LYS A 1049 5.10 -16.05 10.13
C LYS A 1049 3.96 -15.78 9.15
N ALA A 1050 3.81 -14.54 8.65
CA ALA A 1050 2.64 -14.13 7.85
C ALA A 1050 2.68 -14.57 6.37
N TYR A 1051 3.75 -15.23 5.95
CA TYR A 1051 4.00 -15.75 4.60
C TYR A 1051 4.86 -17.00 4.80
N ASN A 1052 4.84 -18.00 3.92
CA ASN A 1052 5.65 -19.23 4.05
C ASN A 1052 7.16 -18.96 3.86
N TYR A 1053 7.73 -17.93 4.47
CA TYR A 1053 9.10 -17.40 4.34
C TYR A 1053 10.16 -18.52 4.37
N LEU A 1054 10.05 -19.46 5.30
CA LEU A 1054 10.99 -20.58 5.44
C LEU A 1054 10.87 -21.63 4.31
N GLU A 1055 9.77 -21.65 3.57
CA GLU A 1055 9.58 -22.48 2.37
C GLU A 1055 9.94 -21.74 1.06
N THR A 1056 10.18 -20.42 1.12
CA THR A 1056 10.24 -19.54 -0.07
C THR A 1056 11.61 -19.43 -0.75
N VAL A 1057 12.68 -19.89 -0.11
CA VAL A 1057 14.06 -19.69 -0.58
C VAL A 1057 14.98 -20.87 -0.25
N TYR A 1058 16.01 -21.08 -1.07
CA TYR A 1058 17.06 -22.07 -0.85
C TYR A 1058 18.45 -21.46 -1.16
N PRO A 1059 19.49 -21.72 -0.35
CA PRO A 1059 19.41 -22.28 1.00
C PRO A 1059 18.45 -21.47 1.88
N PRO A 1060 17.80 -22.09 2.87
CA PRO A 1060 16.90 -21.36 3.76
C PRO A 1060 17.68 -20.22 4.42
N HIS A 1061 17.08 -19.04 4.49
CA HIS A 1061 17.68 -17.93 5.24
C HIS A 1061 17.66 -18.25 6.73
N SER A 1062 18.76 -17.94 7.41
CA SER A 1062 18.76 -17.82 8.86
C SER A 1062 18.80 -16.34 9.23
N ASP A 1063 18.39 -16.01 10.45
CA ASP A 1063 18.51 -14.66 10.97
C ASP A 1063 19.97 -14.23 11.18
N ARG A 1064 20.93 -15.16 11.03
CA ARG A 1064 22.36 -14.94 11.30
C ARG A 1064 23.25 -14.93 10.06
N PHE A 1065 22.73 -15.26 8.87
CA PHE A 1065 23.55 -15.43 7.68
C PHE A 1065 22.87 -14.96 6.40
N ALA A 1066 23.60 -14.17 5.59
CA ALA A 1066 23.20 -13.71 4.26
C ALA A 1066 21.80 -13.06 4.18
N VAL A 1067 21.35 -12.44 5.28
CA VAL A 1067 19.98 -11.94 5.41
C VAL A 1067 19.62 -10.83 4.41
N MET A 1068 20.61 -10.09 3.90
CA MET A 1068 20.40 -9.08 2.85
C MET A 1068 20.00 -9.69 1.50
N HIS A 1069 20.14 -11.01 1.35
CA HIS A 1069 19.62 -11.74 0.21
C HIS A 1069 18.17 -12.23 0.39
N ALA A 1070 17.58 -12.04 1.58
CA ALA A 1070 16.21 -12.43 1.93
C ALA A 1070 15.18 -11.39 1.47
N PHE A 1071 15.08 -11.21 0.15
CA PHE A 1071 14.14 -10.31 -0.50
C PHE A 1071 13.44 -11.00 -1.67
N ILE A 1072 12.13 -10.80 -1.77
CA ILE A 1072 11.27 -11.29 -2.85
C ILE A 1072 10.60 -10.06 -3.47
N ASP A 1073 10.87 -9.84 -4.76
CA ASP A 1073 10.22 -8.81 -5.58
C ASP A 1073 8.84 -9.34 -5.99
N SER A 1074 7.89 -9.25 -5.06
CA SER A 1074 6.51 -9.65 -5.25
C SER A 1074 5.62 -8.89 -4.28
N HIS A 1075 4.52 -8.36 -4.81
CA HIS A 1075 3.54 -7.57 -4.08
C HIS A 1075 2.74 -8.32 -3.00
N PHE A 1076 3.08 -9.57 -2.70
CA PHE A 1076 2.52 -10.30 -1.56
C PHE A 1076 3.51 -10.44 -0.41
N ALA A 1077 4.78 -10.15 -0.65
CA ALA A 1077 5.79 -10.12 0.38
C ALA A 1077 5.73 -8.78 1.12
N ILE A 1078 4.62 -8.50 1.84
CA ILE A 1078 4.36 -7.20 2.49
C ILE A 1078 5.60 -6.68 3.23
N ALA A 1079 6.17 -7.49 4.12
CA ALA A 1079 7.31 -7.10 4.96
C ALA A 1079 8.61 -6.81 4.19
N MET A 1080 8.63 -7.03 2.87
CA MET A 1080 9.77 -6.80 1.98
C MET A 1080 9.46 -5.78 0.88
N ASP A 1081 8.30 -5.89 0.24
CA ASP A 1081 8.00 -5.24 -1.04
C ASP A 1081 6.87 -4.22 -0.95
N GLU A 1082 6.37 -3.92 0.26
CA GLU A 1082 5.55 -2.73 0.54
C GLU A 1082 6.43 -1.48 0.65
N GLY A 1083 5.84 -0.28 0.47
CA GLY A 1083 6.54 0.97 0.71
C GLY A 1083 5.77 1.91 1.62
N MET A 1084 6.37 2.40 2.71
CA MET A 1084 5.77 3.33 3.67
C MET A 1084 6.10 4.79 3.37
N VAL A 1085 5.11 5.69 3.31
CA VAL A 1085 5.29 7.09 2.90
C VAL A 1085 6.19 7.89 3.85
N SER A 1086 6.13 7.62 5.16
CA SER A 1086 7.03 8.25 6.13
C SER A 1086 8.50 7.87 5.89
N ARG A 1087 8.76 6.66 5.41
CA ARG A 1087 10.11 6.16 5.08
C ARG A 1087 10.59 6.66 3.72
N GLN A 1088 9.65 6.83 2.78
CA GLN A 1088 9.89 7.53 1.52
C GLN A 1088 10.29 8.99 1.76
N ALA A 1089 9.63 9.70 2.70
CA ALA A 1089 10.02 11.06 3.07
C ALA A 1089 11.44 11.14 3.65
N GLU A 1090 11.84 10.15 4.46
CA GLU A 1090 13.23 10.06 4.97
C GLU A 1090 14.25 9.85 3.84
N THR A 1091 13.90 9.04 2.85
CA THR A 1091 14.73 8.83 1.65
C THR A 1091 14.80 10.10 0.80
N LEU A 1092 13.68 10.81 0.65
CA LEU A 1092 13.61 12.08 -0.04
C LEU A 1092 14.50 13.13 0.62
N ALA A 1093 14.45 13.25 1.95
CA ALA A 1093 15.32 14.13 2.72
C ALA A 1093 16.81 13.78 2.57
N ALA A 1094 17.15 12.48 2.53
CA ALA A 1094 18.51 12.03 2.31
C ALA A 1094 19.03 12.42 0.91
N PHE A 1095 18.25 12.20 -0.15
CA PHE A 1095 18.61 12.67 -1.49
C PHE A 1095 18.67 14.20 -1.57
N GLY A 1096 17.76 14.90 -0.89
CA GLY A 1096 17.73 16.36 -0.80
C GLY A 1096 19.02 16.93 -0.20
N ALA A 1097 19.56 16.30 0.85
CA ALA A 1097 20.83 16.69 1.46
C ALA A 1097 22.02 16.57 0.49
N LEU A 1098 21.91 15.74 -0.55
CA LEU A 1098 22.93 15.53 -1.58
C LEU A 1098 22.70 16.35 -2.85
N LEU A 1099 21.66 17.19 -2.93
CA LEU A 1099 21.49 18.11 -4.05
C LEU A 1099 22.59 19.19 -4.06
N PRO A 1100 22.95 19.75 -5.23
CA PRO A 1100 23.75 20.97 -5.27
C PRO A 1100 22.93 22.16 -4.74
N ASP A 1101 23.63 23.20 -4.29
CA ASP A 1101 23.01 24.48 -3.97
C ASP A 1101 22.48 25.15 -5.26
N ARG A 1102 21.37 25.90 -5.17
CA ARG A 1102 20.80 26.66 -6.30
C ARG A 1102 21.44 28.03 -6.48
#